data_AF-A0A642PNT4-F1
#
_entry.id   AF-A0A642PNT4-F1
#
_cell.length_a   1.000
_cell.length_b   1.000
_cell.length_c   1.000
_cell.angle_alpha   90.00
_cell.angle_beta   90.00
_cell.angle_gamma   90.00
#
_symmetry.space_group_name_H-M   'P 1'
#
loop_
_entity.id
_entity.type
_entity.pdbx_description
1 polymer ?
#
loop_
_entity_poly.entity_id
_entity_poly.type
_entity_poly.pdbx_seq_one_letter_code
_entity_poly.pdbx_strand_id
1 'polypeptide(L)'
;MIKEIKYNGYSANPSDYECADGDLSVAMNLIPEDGVLKGIQKPQCLFTLPQGKKVIYIHNISVYKHYIIYDTESAALQWLSSNDTDKQPEDIVSISGELYQVTSLGNTLIILTSEGIIYALYKSGTYVLMGSNPVFPSLSFRLRASMGNSDMLSASFPGFTPSIILNSLILSIEASQAVRDTVLAFTNKYTADAKTAGLFQYPFMIRYAYRMYDGTLNYISSPVKVYPSYGIPYLIHYTGYEVNNGLYTKFNMVVSHVASKLYYEITNFDEVKGSVAEWGELVKSIDIFITPPLYTVDQDSMCKSISPYAYLGPMGGSSAFLSYCANSGNENINGKLIYRCHNASESINSNQLFFGMSGKSLVDDDSSLPFYLISSIDVKKIQSGENIVSIENGALNSLEAKEVMEGDSNLMGTIVAKHAFPYNARLNLTGVTIIPPTFPLESCFQYANGEYDNETKKAVEKTYSYKAYIFIEAEKRKVMVQFLSGIPMNIVDSYFFYPNINAKELIIERIDNNGVKSYSYSKLHKHETLNGVYGSINTSFSSTPDMSLITDTEIGIPYPNKIYTSDVNDPFSFPALGVCTVGTGTIIGLSSAAKALSQGQFGQFPLYCFSTDGIWALEVSSTGSYSARQPITRDVCINSDSITQIDNAVLFATDRGIMLISGSTSQCISDILDSELAFSINSLPHLNKLVNNTRFNSTEFQFLTFREFLKTCRMIYDYIHQRIIIHNPSCTYAYLYSMDSKQWGMMHSNIMSGLNSYPDALAMTSDNDLVNFSQPDNTIEPITALAVTRPFKIDDPNMFKTIDTIIQRGYFKSSHVSQVLYGSNDLFNWHAVWSSTDKYMRGFHGTPYKAFRLVLICKLDKSESLLGFTVQFTPRMLNKPR
;
A
#
# COMPACT_ATOMS: atom_id res chain seq x y z
N MET A 1 -32.15 -61.50 16.73
CA MET A 1 -32.78 -60.20 16.37
C MET A 1 -32.07 -59.63 15.17
N ILE A 2 -32.76 -58.81 14.37
CA ILE A 2 -32.22 -58.17 13.16
C ILE A 2 -32.38 -56.65 13.32
N LYS A 3 -31.34 -55.89 12.98
CA LYS A 3 -31.37 -54.43 12.93
C LYS A 3 -30.77 -53.96 11.61
N GLU A 4 -31.38 -52.95 11.00
CA GLU A 4 -30.83 -52.25 9.84
C GLU A 4 -30.20 -50.94 10.33
N ILE A 5 -28.94 -50.70 9.99
CA ILE A 5 -28.19 -49.51 10.37
C ILE A 5 -27.75 -48.80 9.10
N LYS A 6 -28.09 -47.52 8.97
CA LYS A 6 -27.69 -46.69 7.84
C LYS A 6 -26.32 -46.09 8.10
N TYR A 7 -25.49 -45.95 7.08
CA TYR A 7 -24.25 -45.19 7.24
C TYR A 7 -24.55 -43.69 7.24
N ASN A 8 -23.96 -42.99 8.21
CA ASN A 8 -23.95 -41.53 8.28
C ASN A 8 -22.58 -41.00 7.82
N GLY A 9 -22.34 -39.71 8.01
CA GLY A 9 -21.05 -39.09 7.76
C GLY A 9 -20.01 -39.33 8.85
N TYR A 10 -18.86 -38.72 8.63
CA TYR A 10 -17.81 -38.60 9.64
C TYR A 10 -18.31 -37.77 10.83
N SER A 11 -18.11 -38.28 12.05
CA SER A 11 -18.31 -37.54 13.30
C SER A 11 -17.23 -37.88 14.32
N ALA A 12 -16.84 -36.90 15.13
CA ALA A 12 -15.96 -37.10 16.29
C ALA A 12 -16.66 -36.77 17.62
N ASN A 13 -17.77 -36.03 17.56
CA ASN A 13 -18.62 -35.61 18.68
C ASN A 13 -20.06 -36.13 18.47
N PRO A 14 -20.81 -36.60 19.49
CA PRO A 14 -20.47 -36.80 20.90
C PRO A 14 -19.42 -37.90 21.12
N SER A 15 -19.15 -38.29 22.36
CA SER A 15 -18.21 -39.37 22.69
C SER A 15 -18.59 -40.70 22.02
N ASP A 16 -17.63 -41.62 21.90
CA ASP A 16 -17.86 -42.96 21.33
C ASP A 16 -18.93 -43.77 22.09
N TYR A 17 -19.18 -43.45 23.36
CA TYR A 17 -20.24 -44.08 24.14
C TYR A 17 -21.64 -43.60 23.70
N GLU A 18 -21.77 -42.32 23.31
CA GLU A 18 -23.06 -41.68 23.00
C GLU A 18 -23.34 -41.57 21.50
N CYS A 19 -22.34 -41.81 20.65
CA CYS A 19 -22.51 -41.66 19.20
C CYS A 19 -23.61 -42.56 18.64
N ALA A 20 -24.23 -42.11 17.55
CA ALA A 20 -25.27 -42.87 16.87
C ALA A 20 -24.69 -44.10 16.16
N ASP A 21 -25.47 -45.18 16.09
CA ASP A 21 -25.14 -46.33 15.25
C ASP A 21 -25.10 -45.87 13.78
N GLY A 22 -23.99 -46.14 13.09
CA GLY A 22 -23.81 -45.78 11.67
C GLY A 22 -22.92 -44.58 11.40
N ASP A 23 -22.60 -43.77 12.42
CA ASP A 23 -21.58 -42.72 12.34
C ASP A 23 -20.21 -43.28 12.00
N LEU A 24 -19.36 -42.49 11.33
CA LEU A 24 -18.04 -42.91 10.89
C LEU A 24 -16.91 -42.20 11.66
N SER A 25 -15.93 -42.96 12.14
CA SER A 25 -14.64 -42.44 12.60
C SER A 25 -13.69 -42.15 11.44
N VAL A 26 -13.90 -42.75 10.26
CA VAL A 26 -13.16 -42.48 9.02
C VAL A 26 -14.11 -42.68 7.83
N ALA A 27 -14.11 -41.73 6.89
CA ALA A 27 -14.90 -41.77 5.66
C ALA A 27 -14.02 -41.42 4.45
N MET A 28 -12.88 -42.10 4.30
CA MET A 28 -11.85 -41.74 3.32
C MET A 28 -12.32 -42.04 1.90
N ASN A 29 -12.26 -41.01 1.04
CA ASN A 29 -12.80 -40.97 -0.33
C ASN A 29 -14.31 -41.22 -0.40
N LEU A 30 -15.05 -40.89 0.66
CA LEU A 30 -16.50 -41.06 0.76
C LEU A 30 -17.17 -39.77 1.21
N ILE A 31 -18.33 -39.47 0.62
CA ILE A 31 -19.20 -38.37 1.07
C ILE A 31 -20.66 -38.84 1.18
N PRO A 32 -21.39 -38.43 2.24
CA PRO A 32 -22.82 -38.71 2.36
C PRO A 32 -23.64 -37.73 1.51
N GLU A 33 -24.29 -38.22 0.46
CA GLU A 33 -25.13 -37.45 -0.46
C GLU A 33 -26.29 -38.31 -0.97
N ASP A 34 -27.45 -37.69 -1.23
CA ASP A 34 -28.67 -38.38 -1.65
C ASP A 34 -29.07 -39.55 -0.71
N GLY A 35 -28.68 -39.45 0.57
CA GLY A 35 -28.92 -40.47 1.57
C GLY A 35 -28.10 -41.75 1.40
N VAL A 36 -27.01 -41.74 0.64
CA VAL A 36 -26.03 -42.84 0.52
C VAL A 36 -24.60 -42.30 0.64
N LEU A 37 -23.63 -43.17 0.92
CA LEU A 37 -22.21 -42.83 0.80
C LEU A 37 -21.74 -43.07 -0.62
N LYS A 38 -21.28 -42.00 -1.28
CA LYS A 38 -20.74 -42.04 -2.65
C LYS A 38 -19.22 -41.94 -2.64
N GLY A 39 -18.57 -42.55 -3.62
CA GLY A 39 -17.14 -42.41 -3.86
C GLY A 39 -16.79 -41.06 -4.49
N ILE A 40 -15.78 -40.38 -3.93
CA ILE A 40 -15.26 -39.11 -4.46
C ILE A 40 -14.37 -39.35 -5.68
N GLN A 41 -14.82 -38.88 -6.84
CA GLN A 41 -14.09 -39.00 -8.11
C GLN A 41 -12.80 -38.18 -8.11
N LYS A 42 -11.78 -38.68 -8.83
CA LYS A 42 -10.56 -37.90 -9.07
C LYS A 42 -10.91 -36.63 -9.85
N PRO A 43 -10.33 -35.47 -9.50
CA PRO A 43 -10.55 -34.24 -10.25
C PRO A 43 -9.87 -34.31 -11.62
N GLN A 44 -10.36 -33.54 -12.57
CA GLN A 44 -9.72 -33.37 -13.87
C GLN A 44 -8.40 -32.60 -13.72
N CYS A 45 -7.31 -33.10 -14.30
CA CYS A 45 -6.08 -32.32 -14.47
C CYS A 45 -6.20 -31.43 -15.72
N LEU A 46 -6.01 -30.13 -15.56
CA LEU A 46 -6.04 -29.16 -16.66
C LEU A 46 -4.69 -29.10 -17.39
N PHE A 47 -3.60 -28.98 -16.63
CA PHE A 47 -2.22 -29.04 -17.11
C PHE A 47 -1.25 -29.16 -15.92
N THR A 48 -0.01 -29.57 -16.21
CA THR A 48 1.07 -29.72 -15.24
C THR A 48 2.13 -28.65 -15.48
N LEU A 49 2.56 -27.96 -14.42
CA LEU A 49 3.65 -26.99 -14.48
C LEU A 49 5.00 -27.65 -14.16
N PRO A 50 6.12 -27.09 -14.66
CA PRO A 50 7.46 -27.48 -14.21
C PRO A 50 7.63 -27.32 -12.69
N GLN A 51 8.60 -28.05 -12.13
CA GLN A 51 9.00 -27.88 -10.73
C GLN A 51 9.34 -26.42 -10.41
N GLY A 52 9.00 -25.98 -9.20
CA GLY A 52 9.22 -24.60 -8.75
C GLY A 52 8.17 -23.58 -9.23
N LYS A 53 7.21 -23.96 -10.09
CA LYS A 53 6.17 -23.07 -10.60
C LYS A 53 4.78 -23.42 -10.09
N LYS A 54 3.98 -22.41 -9.76
CA LYS A 54 2.59 -22.59 -9.31
C LYS A 54 1.68 -21.47 -9.79
N VAL A 55 0.44 -21.81 -10.15
CA VAL A 55 -0.60 -20.79 -10.37
C VAL A 55 -0.99 -20.21 -9.02
N ILE A 56 -0.96 -18.89 -8.89
CA ILE A 56 -1.30 -18.18 -7.64
C ILE A 56 -2.54 -17.29 -7.79
N TYR A 57 -2.92 -16.93 -9.01
CA TYR A 57 -4.07 -16.07 -9.28
C TYR A 57 -4.64 -16.33 -10.68
N ILE A 58 -5.93 -16.01 -10.87
CA ILE A 58 -6.60 -16.09 -12.17
C ILE A 58 -7.10 -14.69 -12.51
N HIS A 59 -6.48 -14.08 -13.51
CA HIS A 59 -6.96 -12.79 -14.04
C HIS A 59 -8.03 -13.06 -15.10
N ASN A 60 -9.29 -12.93 -14.67
CA ASN A 60 -10.45 -13.24 -15.50
C ASN A 60 -11.30 -11.98 -15.71
N ILE A 61 -11.48 -11.59 -16.97
CA ILE A 61 -12.44 -10.57 -17.39
C ILE A 61 -13.33 -11.16 -18.50
N SER A 62 -14.35 -10.43 -18.95
CA SER A 62 -15.29 -10.94 -19.96
C SER A 62 -14.67 -11.38 -21.30
N VAL A 63 -13.43 -10.96 -21.57
CA VAL A 63 -12.75 -11.17 -22.86
C VAL A 63 -11.68 -12.25 -22.78
N TYR A 64 -11.10 -12.51 -21.60
CA TYR A 64 -10.00 -13.45 -21.45
C TYR A 64 -9.93 -14.03 -20.03
N LYS A 65 -9.26 -15.19 -19.93
CA LYS A 65 -8.89 -15.82 -18.66
C LYS A 65 -7.39 -16.16 -18.72
N HIS A 66 -6.61 -15.54 -17.84
CA HIS A 66 -5.16 -15.76 -17.74
C HIS A 66 -4.82 -16.37 -16.38
N TYR A 67 -3.96 -17.38 -16.39
CA TYR A 67 -3.34 -17.95 -15.19
C TYR A 67 -2.09 -17.15 -14.87
N ILE A 68 -2.00 -16.61 -13.65
CA ILE A 68 -0.80 -15.93 -13.16
C ILE A 68 0.01 -16.94 -12.36
N ILE A 69 1.24 -17.15 -12.81
CA ILE A 69 2.16 -18.17 -12.33
C ILE A 69 3.28 -17.48 -11.57
N TYR A 70 3.61 -18.01 -10.38
CA TYR A 70 4.80 -17.60 -9.65
C TYR A 70 5.87 -18.69 -9.78
N ASP A 71 7.02 -18.28 -10.30
CA ASP A 71 8.23 -19.07 -10.33
C ASP A 71 9.04 -18.79 -9.06
N THR A 72 9.12 -19.80 -8.20
CA THR A 72 9.80 -19.71 -6.90
C THR A 72 11.32 -19.75 -7.02
N GLU A 73 11.88 -20.23 -8.13
CA GLU A 73 13.34 -20.30 -8.34
C GLU A 73 13.88 -18.95 -8.82
N SER A 74 13.19 -18.32 -9.77
CA SER A 74 13.58 -17.02 -10.34
C SER A 74 12.93 -15.82 -9.63
N ALA A 75 12.02 -16.06 -8.68
CA ALA A 75 11.19 -15.06 -8.03
C ALA A 75 10.46 -14.16 -9.05
N ALA A 76 9.89 -14.76 -10.09
CA ALA A 76 9.24 -14.03 -11.19
C ALA A 76 7.76 -14.38 -11.32
N LEU A 77 6.97 -13.39 -11.73
CA LEU A 77 5.60 -13.59 -12.16
C LEU A 77 5.55 -13.77 -13.67
N GLN A 78 4.84 -14.80 -14.09
CA GLN A 78 4.58 -15.16 -15.47
C GLN A 78 3.08 -15.31 -15.71
N TRP A 79 2.66 -15.33 -16.96
CA TRP A 79 1.27 -15.58 -17.31
C TRP A 79 1.10 -16.58 -18.45
N LEU A 80 -0.06 -17.24 -18.46
CA LEU A 80 -0.48 -18.17 -19.49
C LEU A 80 -1.96 -17.96 -19.82
N SER A 81 -2.31 -17.91 -21.10
CA SER A 81 -3.71 -17.86 -21.53
C SER A 81 -4.38 -19.20 -21.32
N SER A 82 -5.64 -19.21 -20.85
CA SER A 82 -6.41 -20.45 -20.72
C SER A 82 -6.65 -21.19 -22.05
N ASN A 83 -6.48 -20.49 -23.18
CA ASN A 83 -6.65 -21.07 -24.51
C ASN A 83 -5.35 -21.66 -25.08
N ASP A 84 -4.21 -21.42 -24.43
CA ASP A 84 -2.87 -21.76 -24.92
C ASP A 84 -2.04 -22.47 -23.83
N THR A 85 -2.64 -23.40 -23.08
CA THR A 85 -1.99 -24.06 -21.93
C THR A 85 -0.75 -24.88 -22.30
N ASP A 86 -0.55 -25.19 -23.58
CA ASP A 86 0.61 -25.92 -24.09
C ASP A 86 1.82 -25.01 -24.39
N LYS A 87 1.67 -23.68 -24.33
CA LYS A 87 2.76 -22.72 -24.57
C LYS A 87 3.59 -22.50 -23.31
N GLN A 88 4.81 -22.00 -23.50
CA GLN A 88 5.62 -21.51 -22.38
C GLN A 88 5.00 -20.25 -21.79
N PRO A 89 4.95 -20.11 -20.45
CA PRO A 89 4.50 -18.87 -19.81
C PRO A 89 5.35 -17.68 -20.22
N GLU A 90 4.72 -16.53 -20.40
CA GLU A 90 5.38 -15.26 -20.71
C GLU A 90 5.66 -14.49 -19.41
N ASP A 91 6.82 -13.82 -19.33
CA ASP A 91 7.20 -13.04 -18.14
C ASP A 91 6.37 -11.76 -17.99
N ILE A 92 6.01 -11.42 -16.75
CA ILE A 92 5.40 -10.14 -16.37
C ILE A 92 6.43 -9.26 -15.66
N VAL A 93 6.98 -9.75 -14.54
CA VAL A 93 7.89 -8.97 -13.68
C VAL A 93 8.68 -9.88 -12.75
N SER A 94 9.94 -9.51 -12.47
CA SER A 94 10.74 -10.10 -11.40
C SER A 94 10.44 -9.40 -10.07
N ILE A 95 10.20 -10.18 -9.01
CA ILE A 95 9.85 -9.66 -7.69
C ILE A 95 11.13 -9.44 -6.87
N SER A 96 11.35 -8.19 -6.47
CA SER A 96 12.26 -7.84 -5.40
C SER A 96 11.53 -7.95 -4.04
N GLY A 97 12.14 -8.65 -3.09
CA GLY A 97 11.56 -8.88 -1.77
C GLY A 97 10.52 -10.00 -1.72
N GLU A 98 9.61 -9.92 -0.75
CA GLU A 98 8.58 -10.93 -0.50
C GLU A 98 7.29 -10.60 -1.28
N LEU A 99 6.72 -11.58 -1.98
CA LEU A 99 5.40 -11.48 -2.62
C LEU A 99 4.29 -11.80 -1.61
N TYR A 100 3.40 -10.84 -1.35
CA TYR A 100 2.27 -11.02 -0.43
C TYR A 100 1.01 -11.54 -1.13
N GLN A 101 0.58 -10.88 -2.21
CA GLN A 101 -0.66 -11.23 -2.91
C GLN A 101 -0.65 -10.71 -4.34
N VAL A 102 -1.36 -11.40 -5.24
CA VAL A 102 -1.74 -10.87 -6.55
C VAL A 102 -3.26 -10.78 -6.64
N THR A 103 -3.76 -9.66 -7.17
CA THR A 103 -5.17 -9.45 -7.49
C THR A 103 -5.31 -8.63 -8.76
N SER A 104 -6.54 -8.27 -9.15
CA SER A 104 -6.79 -7.41 -10.31
C SER A 104 -8.00 -6.50 -10.12
N LEU A 105 -7.96 -5.34 -10.76
CA LEU A 105 -9.09 -4.46 -10.95
C LEU A 105 -9.19 -4.08 -12.43
N GLY A 106 -10.27 -4.48 -13.09
CA GLY A 106 -10.39 -4.34 -14.54
C GLY A 106 -9.31 -5.13 -15.26
N ASN A 107 -8.56 -4.48 -16.15
CA ASN A 107 -7.43 -5.05 -16.89
C ASN A 107 -6.07 -4.81 -16.21
N THR A 108 -6.06 -4.30 -14.98
CA THR A 108 -4.83 -4.01 -14.22
C THR A 108 -4.59 -5.10 -13.18
N LEU A 109 -3.46 -5.79 -13.28
CA LEU A 109 -2.92 -6.62 -12.21
C LEU A 109 -2.31 -5.73 -11.12
N ILE A 110 -2.58 -6.11 -9.88
CA ILE A 110 -2.08 -5.46 -8.67
C ILE A 110 -1.28 -6.52 -7.91
N ILE A 111 0.00 -6.25 -7.68
CA ILE A 111 0.97 -7.17 -7.09
C ILE A 111 1.47 -6.53 -5.81
N LEU A 112 1.15 -7.12 -4.67
CA LEU A 112 1.56 -6.63 -3.36
C LEU A 112 2.89 -7.29 -2.96
N THR A 113 3.90 -6.49 -2.65
CA THR A 113 5.21 -6.97 -2.19
C THR A 113 5.62 -6.29 -0.88
N SER A 114 6.72 -6.75 -0.28
CA SER A 114 7.36 -6.08 0.87
C SER A 114 7.90 -4.69 0.56
N GLU A 115 8.07 -4.35 -0.71
CA GLU A 115 8.63 -3.06 -1.15
C GLU A 115 7.55 -2.06 -1.59
N GLY A 116 6.32 -2.53 -1.85
CA GLY A 116 5.20 -1.69 -2.24
C GLY A 116 4.20 -2.44 -3.10
N ILE A 117 3.33 -1.67 -3.77
CA ILE A 117 2.39 -2.20 -4.76
C ILE A 117 3.04 -2.06 -6.13
N ILE A 118 3.02 -3.09 -6.96
CA ILE A 118 3.44 -3.06 -8.36
C ILE A 118 2.20 -3.25 -9.23
N TYR A 119 2.07 -2.44 -10.28
CA TYR A 119 0.97 -2.53 -11.23
C TYR A 119 1.44 -3.02 -12.59
N ALA A 120 0.66 -3.90 -13.22
CA ALA A 120 0.87 -4.35 -14.59
C ALA A 120 -0.44 -4.28 -15.38
N LEU A 121 -0.43 -3.56 -16.50
CA LEU A 121 -1.61 -3.33 -17.32
C LEU A 121 -1.64 -4.31 -18.50
N TYR A 122 -2.73 -5.07 -18.66
CA TYR A 122 -2.91 -5.86 -19.86
C TYR A 122 -3.38 -4.98 -21.03
N LYS A 123 -2.53 -4.83 -22.05
CA LYS A 123 -2.78 -4.02 -23.25
C LYS A 123 -2.05 -4.62 -24.46
N SER A 124 -2.68 -4.54 -25.63
CA SER A 124 -2.09 -4.99 -26.90
C SER A 124 -1.61 -6.46 -26.91
N GLY A 125 -2.29 -7.33 -26.15
CA GLY A 125 -2.00 -8.77 -26.13
C GLY A 125 -0.90 -9.22 -25.15
N THR A 126 -0.39 -8.32 -24.30
CA THR A 126 0.61 -8.65 -23.27
C THR A 126 0.43 -7.77 -22.02
N TYR A 127 1.16 -8.09 -20.95
CA TYR A 127 1.23 -7.23 -19.77
C TYR A 127 2.35 -6.20 -19.90
N VAL A 128 2.03 -4.94 -19.69
CA VAL A 128 2.98 -3.83 -19.61
C VAL A 128 3.17 -3.48 -18.14
N LEU A 129 4.40 -3.65 -17.64
CA LEU A 129 4.77 -3.26 -16.28
C LEU A 129 4.72 -1.74 -16.15
N MET A 130 4.01 -1.23 -15.14
CA MET A 130 3.97 0.20 -14.80
C MET A 130 4.85 0.52 -13.58
N GLY A 131 5.26 -0.51 -12.81
CA GLY A 131 5.97 -0.30 -11.55
C GLY A 131 5.03 0.10 -10.42
N SER A 132 5.56 0.72 -9.38
CA SER A 132 4.77 1.12 -8.20
C SER A 132 4.16 2.51 -8.36
N ASN A 133 4.94 3.45 -8.85
CA ASN A 133 4.61 4.86 -9.04
C ASN A 133 5.46 5.41 -10.20
N PRO A 134 5.04 6.47 -10.92
CA PRO A 134 5.96 7.22 -11.78
C PRO A 134 7.12 7.77 -10.93
N VAL A 135 8.32 7.77 -11.52
CA VAL A 135 9.52 8.32 -10.87
C VAL A 135 9.28 9.78 -10.53
N PHE A 136 9.55 10.18 -9.28
CA PHE A 136 9.45 11.57 -8.85
C PHE A 136 10.41 12.45 -9.67
N PRO A 137 9.93 13.52 -10.33
CA PRO A 137 10.78 14.33 -11.18
C PRO A 137 11.57 15.31 -10.31
N SER A 138 12.89 15.17 -10.29
CA SER A 138 13.79 15.99 -9.49
C SER A 138 14.01 17.35 -10.17
N LEU A 139 13.11 18.31 -9.95
CA LEU A 139 13.23 19.65 -10.50
C LEU A 139 14.10 20.51 -9.58
N SER A 140 15.16 21.08 -10.15
CA SER A 140 16.06 22.00 -9.48
C SER A 140 15.86 23.43 -10.02
N PHE A 141 15.25 24.31 -9.22
CA PHE A 141 14.92 25.68 -9.62
C PHE A 141 16.07 26.66 -9.42
N ARG A 142 16.25 27.57 -10.38
CA ARG A 142 17.31 28.59 -10.36
C ARG A 142 16.88 29.87 -11.06
N LEU A 143 17.61 30.94 -10.82
CA LEU A 143 17.30 32.26 -11.35
C LEU A 143 18.45 32.78 -12.21
N ARG A 144 18.12 33.46 -13.31
CA ARG A 144 19.05 34.32 -14.04
C ARG A 144 18.61 35.76 -13.88
N ALA A 145 19.43 36.57 -13.24
CA ALA A 145 19.13 37.95 -12.92
C ALA A 145 19.63 38.90 -14.01
N SER A 146 18.82 39.90 -14.32
CA SER A 146 19.24 41.12 -15.01
C SER A 146 19.19 42.29 -14.03
N MET A 147 20.24 43.11 -14.06
CA MET A 147 20.33 44.35 -13.30
C MET A 147 20.19 45.53 -14.25
N GLY A 148 19.54 46.59 -13.79
CA GLY A 148 19.42 47.83 -14.53
C GLY A 148 19.38 49.04 -13.60
N ASN A 149 19.45 50.21 -14.21
CA ASN A 149 19.32 51.49 -13.53
C ASN A 149 18.23 52.30 -14.22
N SER A 150 17.49 53.07 -13.45
CA SER A 150 16.63 54.12 -13.99
C SER A 150 17.46 55.22 -14.66
N ASP A 151 16.80 56.03 -15.50
CA ASP A 151 17.29 57.38 -15.77
C ASP A 151 17.38 58.19 -14.47
N MET A 152 18.08 59.31 -14.48
CA MET A 152 18.16 60.20 -13.32
C MET A 152 16.77 60.70 -12.95
N LEU A 153 16.31 60.35 -11.75
CA LEU A 153 15.06 60.82 -11.16
C LEU A 153 15.33 62.04 -10.27
N SER A 154 14.36 62.94 -10.21
CA SER A 154 14.46 64.15 -9.40
C SER A 154 13.19 64.40 -8.61
N ALA A 155 13.35 64.62 -7.29
CA ALA A 155 12.25 64.98 -6.39
C ALA A 155 12.44 66.42 -5.91
N SER A 156 11.45 67.29 -6.14
CA SER A 156 11.49 68.70 -5.72
C SER A 156 10.55 68.96 -4.54
N PHE A 157 10.94 69.84 -3.62
CA PHE A 157 10.20 70.11 -2.38
C PHE A 157 10.43 71.57 -1.89
N PRO A 158 9.59 72.10 -0.98
CA PRO A 158 9.57 73.54 -0.61
C PRO A 158 10.83 74.15 0.02
N GLY A 159 11.87 73.36 0.30
CA GLY A 159 13.11 73.84 0.92
C GLY A 159 13.26 73.40 2.38
N PHE A 160 14.38 72.76 2.76
CA PHE A 160 14.72 72.52 4.17
C PHE A 160 16.23 72.50 4.42
N THR A 161 16.64 72.62 5.69
CA THR A 161 18.02 72.39 6.12
C THR A 161 18.10 71.00 6.75
N PRO A 162 18.81 70.04 6.14
CA PRO A 162 18.88 68.70 6.68
C PRO A 162 19.76 68.64 7.94
N SER A 163 19.31 67.86 8.93
CA SER A 163 20.11 67.51 10.10
C SER A 163 20.90 66.23 9.82
N ILE A 164 22.19 66.23 10.16
CA ILE A 164 23.03 65.03 10.10
C ILE A 164 23.07 64.41 11.50
N ILE A 165 22.60 63.17 11.62
CA ILE A 165 22.63 62.39 12.86
C ILE A 165 23.27 61.05 12.54
N LEU A 166 24.31 60.66 13.29
CA LEU A 166 25.02 59.38 13.11
C LEU A 166 25.36 59.06 11.63
N ASN A 167 25.95 60.02 10.91
CA ASN A 167 26.29 59.90 9.47
C ASN A 167 25.11 59.70 8.50
N SER A 168 23.87 59.92 8.96
CA SER A 168 22.67 59.91 8.12
C SER A 168 22.08 61.31 7.97
N LEU A 169 21.66 61.64 6.74
CA LEU A 169 20.90 62.85 6.44
C LEU A 169 19.42 62.59 6.71
N ILE A 170 18.83 63.26 7.70
CA ILE A 170 17.40 63.12 8.00
C ILE A 170 16.60 64.07 7.10
N LEU A 171 15.57 63.51 6.47
CA LEU A 171 14.71 64.25 5.55
C LEU A 171 13.54 64.89 6.29
N SER A 172 13.08 66.06 5.85
CA SER A 172 11.79 66.60 6.29
C SER A 172 10.65 65.72 5.78
N ILE A 173 9.45 65.90 6.34
CA ILE A 173 8.24 65.16 5.92
C ILE A 173 7.98 65.40 4.42
N GLU A 174 8.09 66.66 3.97
CA GLU A 174 7.83 67.06 2.59
C GLU A 174 8.89 66.49 1.63
N ALA A 175 10.16 66.49 2.03
CA ALA A 175 11.24 65.93 1.21
C ALA A 175 11.15 64.40 1.13
N SER A 176 10.84 63.75 2.27
CA SER A 176 10.61 62.30 2.34
C SER A 176 9.45 61.88 1.43
N GLN A 177 8.33 62.61 1.48
CA GLN A 177 7.16 62.36 0.64
C GLN A 177 7.47 62.57 -0.84
N ALA A 178 8.11 63.68 -1.22
CA ALA A 178 8.46 63.95 -2.61
C ALA A 178 9.39 62.87 -3.21
N VAL A 179 10.39 62.42 -2.44
CA VAL A 179 11.28 61.32 -2.85
C VAL A 179 10.49 60.02 -2.96
N ARG A 180 9.66 59.68 -1.98
CA ARG A 180 8.84 58.47 -1.96
C ARG A 180 7.92 58.40 -3.18
N ASP A 181 7.18 59.47 -3.48
CA ASP A 181 6.24 59.51 -4.60
C ASP A 181 6.98 59.34 -5.95
N THR A 182 8.14 59.98 -6.10
CA THR A 182 9.00 59.85 -7.29
C THR A 182 9.51 58.42 -7.47
N VAL A 183 9.99 57.79 -6.39
CA VAL A 183 10.50 56.41 -6.42
C VAL A 183 9.37 55.43 -6.69
N LEU A 184 8.23 55.54 -6.00
CA LEU A 184 7.09 54.65 -6.16
C LEU A 184 6.51 54.71 -7.58
N ALA A 185 6.47 55.90 -8.20
CA ALA A 185 6.04 56.04 -9.59
C ALA A 185 6.91 55.20 -10.54
N PHE A 186 8.23 55.20 -10.34
CA PHE A 186 9.15 54.36 -11.11
C PHE A 186 9.01 52.87 -10.75
N THR A 187 9.09 52.51 -9.47
CA THR A 187 9.12 51.11 -9.04
C THR A 187 7.80 50.40 -9.31
N ASN A 188 6.65 51.06 -9.20
CA ASN A 188 5.35 50.46 -9.50
C ASN A 188 5.22 50.15 -10.99
N LYS A 189 5.62 51.10 -11.86
CA LYS A 189 5.64 50.89 -13.30
C LYS A 189 6.58 49.75 -13.68
N TYR A 190 7.83 49.79 -13.20
CA TYR A 190 8.80 48.75 -13.49
C TYR A 190 8.36 47.38 -12.99
N THR A 191 7.74 47.30 -11.80
CA THR A 191 7.21 46.03 -11.27
C THR A 191 6.10 45.46 -12.16
N ALA A 192 5.18 46.31 -12.65
CA ALA A 192 4.14 45.88 -13.56
C ALA A 192 4.71 45.42 -14.92
N ASP A 193 5.68 46.14 -15.46
CA ASP A 193 6.35 45.80 -16.71
C ASP A 193 7.15 44.47 -16.57
N ALA A 194 7.85 44.29 -15.45
CA ALA A 194 8.59 43.07 -15.13
C ALA A 194 7.65 41.85 -15.00
N LYS A 195 6.55 41.99 -14.26
CA LYS A 195 5.52 40.93 -14.15
C LYS A 195 4.92 40.58 -15.52
N THR A 196 4.65 41.59 -16.34
CA THR A 196 4.16 41.41 -17.73
C THR A 196 5.15 40.57 -18.53
N ALA A 197 6.45 40.89 -18.44
CA ALA A 197 7.52 40.13 -19.09
C ALA A 197 7.84 38.75 -18.46
N GLY A 198 7.08 38.29 -17.45
CA GLY A 198 7.33 37.02 -16.78
C GLY A 198 8.58 37.02 -15.88
N LEU A 199 8.99 38.19 -15.39
CA LEU A 199 10.14 38.35 -14.52
C LEU A 199 9.72 38.43 -13.04
N PHE A 200 10.55 37.85 -12.18
CA PHE A 200 10.36 37.84 -10.73
C PHE A 200 11.28 38.83 -10.05
N GLN A 201 10.78 39.51 -9.02
CA GLN A 201 11.55 40.50 -8.26
C GLN A 201 11.49 40.27 -6.75
N TYR A 202 10.36 39.82 -6.22
CA TYR A 202 10.18 39.55 -4.80
C TYR A 202 10.24 38.05 -4.50
N PRO A 203 10.58 37.64 -3.26
CA PRO A 203 10.49 36.25 -2.84
C PRO A 203 9.11 35.64 -3.05
N PHE A 204 9.07 34.37 -3.44
CA PHE A 204 7.85 33.57 -3.58
C PHE A 204 8.15 32.09 -3.28
N MET A 205 7.11 31.31 -3.02
CA MET A 205 7.22 29.85 -2.91
C MET A 205 6.83 29.19 -4.23
N ILE A 206 7.50 28.10 -4.59
CA ILE A 206 7.22 27.29 -5.79
C ILE A 206 7.01 25.82 -5.44
N ARG A 207 6.06 25.18 -6.11
CA ARG A 207 5.78 23.74 -6.05
C ARG A 207 5.50 23.18 -7.44
N TYR A 208 5.59 21.87 -7.58
CA TYR A 208 5.16 21.18 -8.79
C TYR A 208 4.53 19.83 -8.48
N ALA A 209 3.78 19.29 -9.44
CA ALA A 209 3.12 18.00 -9.35
C ALA A 209 2.96 17.38 -10.74
N TYR A 210 2.77 16.05 -10.81
CA TYR A 210 2.25 15.42 -12.01
C TYR A 210 0.75 15.69 -12.14
N ARG A 211 0.31 16.11 -13.33
CA ARG A 211 -1.10 16.08 -13.71
C ARG A 211 -1.42 14.76 -14.39
N MET A 212 -2.38 14.04 -13.85
CA MET A 212 -2.84 12.77 -14.39
C MET A 212 -3.86 12.97 -15.53
N TYR A 213 -4.22 11.90 -16.23
CA TYR A 213 -5.13 11.93 -17.37
C TYR A 213 -6.55 12.43 -17.02
N ASP A 214 -6.98 12.23 -15.78
CA ASP A 214 -8.27 12.65 -15.23
C ASP A 214 -8.26 14.10 -14.68
N GLY A 215 -7.09 14.76 -14.71
CA GLY A 215 -6.89 16.12 -14.23
C GLY A 215 -6.42 16.24 -12.78
N THR A 216 -6.38 15.14 -12.03
CA THR A 216 -5.89 15.13 -10.64
C THR A 216 -4.40 15.42 -10.55
N LEU A 217 -3.98 15.99 -9.40
CA LEU A 217 -2.58 16.26 -9.10
C LEU A 217 -2.03 15.20 -8.16
N ASN A 218 -0.95 14.55 -8.56
CA ASN A 218 -0.23 13.56 -7.76
C ASN A 218 1.27 13.92 -7.69
N TYR A 219 2.01 13.36 -6.74
CA TYR A 219 3.46 13.58 -6.59
C TYR A 219 3.81 15.05 -6.33
N ILE A 220 3.07 15.69 -5.43
CA ILE A 220 3.26 17.10 -5.10
C ILE A 220 4.60 17.29 -4.37
N SER A 221 5.46 18.16 -4.91
CA SER A 221 6.76 18.50 -4.34
C SER A 221 6.64 19.25 -3.00
N SER A 222 7.72 19.28 -2.22
CA SER A 222 7.88 20.27 -1.16
C SER A 222 7.89 21.70 -1.75
N PRO A 223 7.34 22.71 -1.04
CA PRO A 223 7.51 24.10 -1.41
C PRO A 223 8.96 24.54 -1.24
N VAL A 224 9.48 25.20 -2.28
CA VAL A 224 10.82 25.80 -2.29
C VAL A 224 10.67 27.32 -2.23
N LYS A 225 11.42 27.97 -1.34
CA LYS A 225 11.48 29.44 -1.30
C LYS A 225 12.51 29.93 -2.30
N VAL A 226 12.10 30.82 -3.19
CA VAL A 226 12.93 31.36 -4.26
C VAL A 226 13.17 32.85 -4.00
N TYR A 227 14.43 33.29 -4.15
CA TYR A 227 14.89 34.65 -3.82
C TYR A 227 15.41 35.43 -5.03
N PRO A 228 14.52 36.02 -5.84
CA PRO A 228 14.91 37.04 -6.81
C PRO A 228 15.46 38.30 -6.14
N SER A 229 15.09 38.54 -4.88
CA SER A 229 15.75 39.46 -3.95
C SER A 229 15.49 39.01 -2.51
N TYR A 230 16.36 39.31 -1.56
CA TYR A 230 16.17 39.11 -0.12
C TYR A 230 15.45 40.33 0.47
N GLY A 231 14.15 40.44 0.20
CA GLY A 231 13.29 41.51 0.68
C GLY A 231 12.92 42.51 -0.42
N ILE A 232 13.81 43.46 -0.70
CA ILE A 232 13.55 44.55 -1.66
C ILE A 232 14.43 44.42 -2.92
N PRO A 233 13.85 44.48 -4.13
CA PRO A 233 14.60 44.35 -5.40
C PRO A 233 15.16 45.68 -5.94
N TYR A 234 15.21 46.71 -5.10
CA TYR A 234 15.56 48.08 -5.48
C TYR A 234 16.62 48.66 -4.56
N LEU A 235 17.50 49.48 -5.12
CA LEU A 235 18.49 50.26 -4.39
C LEU A 235 18.47 51.69 -4.92
N ILE A 236 18.19 52.66 -4.04
CA ILE A 236 17.96 54.06 -4.44
C ILE A 236 19.24 54.86 -4.15
N HIS A 237 20.09 55.00 -5.16
CA HIS A 237 21.35 55.72 -5.04
C HIS A 237 21.12 57.22 -5.07
N TYR A 238 21.60 57.93 -4.06
CA TYR A 238 21.61 59.38 -4.00
C TYR A 238 22.76 59.94 -4.83
N THR A 239 22.46 60.76 -5.83
CA THR A 239 23.47 61.29 -6.77
C THR A 239 23.74 62.78 -6.61
N GLY A 240 22.88 63.51 -5.91
CA GLY A 240 23.12 64.92 -5.60
C GLY A 240 21.87 65.68 -5.18
N TYR A 241 22.03 66.99 -5.04
CA TYR A 241 20.98 67.91 -4.59
C TYR A 241 21.11 69.27 -5.28
N GLU A 242 20.03 70.03 -5.27
CA GLU A 242 20.04 71.46 -5.63
C GLU A 242 19.67 72.31 -4.41
N VAL A 243 20.27 73.49 -4.33
CA VAL A 243 20.06 74.45 -3.24
C VAL A 243 19.49 75.73 -3.80
N ASN A 244 18.47 76.27 -3.14
CA ASN A 244 17.97 77.61 -3.38
C ASN A 244 17.89 78.39 -2.05
N ASN A 245 18.45 79.59 -2.00
CA ASN A 245 18.54 80.42 -0.78
C ASN A 245 19.10 79.69 0.46
N GLY A 246 20.08 78.80 0.26
CA GLY A 246 20.70 78.03 1.35
C GLY A 246 19.89 76.82 1.86
N LEU A 247 18.72 76.56 1.27
CA LEU A 247 17.89 75.39 1.58
C LEU A 247 17.98 74.34 0.47
N TYR A 248 18.00 73.07 0.84
CA TYR A 248 17.88 71.97 -0.10
C TYR A 248 16.47 72.01 -0.68
N THR A 249 16.33 72.06 -2.01
CA THR A 249 15.02 72.13 -2.67
C THR A 249 14.76 70.96 -3.61
N LYS A 250 15.78 70.16 -3.91
CA LYS A 250 15.68 69.03 -4.82
C LYS A 250 16.72 67.96 -4.52
N PHE A 251 16.34 66.70 -4.69
CA PHE A 251 17.25 65.56 -4.67
C PHE A 251 17.25 64.83 -6.01
N ASN A 252 18.44 64.44 -6.46
CA ASN A 252 18.66 63.61 -7.62
C ASN A 252 19.03 62.19 -7.17
N MET A 253 18.46 61.20 -7.85
CA MET A 253 18.64 59.79 -7.50
C MET A 253 18.60 58.90 -8.73
N VAL A 254 19.20 57.72 -8.61
CA VAL A 254 19.10 56.63 -9.59
C VAL A 254 18.62 55.39 -8.86
N VAL A 255 17.60 54.72 -9.40
CA VAL A 255 17.08 53.47 -8.84
C VAL A 255 17.74 52.32 -9.59
N SER A 256 18.62 51.60 -8.91
CA SER A 256 19.10 50.30 -9.36
C SER A 256 18.04 49.24 -9.03
N HIS A 257 17.83 48.30 -9.95
CA HIS A 257 16.83 47.26 -9.78
C HIS A 257 17.35 45.90 -10.25
N VAL A 258 16.81 44.84 -9.65
CA VAL A 258 17.03 43.45 -10.09
C VAL A 258 15.71 42.80 -10.47
N ALA A 259 15.73 42.03 -11.55
CA ALA A 259 14.63 41.16 -11.94
C ALA A 259 15.21 39.86 -12.50
N SER A 260 14.52 38.74 -12.29
CA SER A 260 15.04 37.42 -12.63
C SER A 260 14.08 36.62 -13.49
N LYS A 261 14.63 35.84 -14.42
CA LYS A 261 13.90 34.76 -15.10
C LYS A 261 14.06 33.46 -14.33
N LEU A 262 13.00 32.67 -14.28
CA LEU A 262 12.96 31.38 -13.63
C LEU A 262 13.36 30.26 -14.60
N TYR A 263 14.30 29.43 -14.16
CA TYR A 263 14.78 28.26 -14.87
C TYR A 263 14.66 27.01 -13.98
N TYR A 264 14.64 25.84 -14.62
CA TYR A 264 14.63 24.54 -13.97
C TYR A 264 15.53 23.55 -14.72
N GLU A 265 15.92 22.48 -14.04
CA GLU A 265 16.56 21.31 -14.63
C GLU A 265 15.99 20.05 -13.98
N ILE A 266 15.77 19.01 -14.78
CA ILE A 266 15.38 17.68 -14.29
C ILE A 266 16.67 16.90 -14.04
N THR A 267 17.09 16.75 -12.78
CA THR A 267 18.43 16.18 -12.46
C THR A 267 18.49 14.67 -12.69
N ASN A 268 17.35 13.97 -12.60
CA ASN A 268 17.19 12.55 -12.91
C ASN A 268 16.47 12.32 -14.26
N PHE A 269 16.87 13.07 -15.29
CA PHE A 269 16.18 13.10 -16.59
C PHE A 269 15.94 11.72 -17.22
N ASP A 270 16.95 10.86 -17.28
CA ASP A 270 16.84 9.56 -17.96
C ASP A 270 15.84 8.64 -17.25
N GLU A 271 15.82 8.64 -15.92
CA GLU A 271 14.87 7.87 -15.10
C GLU A 271 13.44 8.36 -15.31
N VAL A 272 13.25 9.69 -15.24
CA VAL A 272 11.93 10.31 -15.48
C VAL A 272 11.44 10.01 -16.89
N LYS A 273 12.31 10.13 -17.90
CA LYS A 273 11.97 9.88 -19.30
C LYS A 273 11.55 8.43 -19.55
N GLY A 274 12.26 7.46 -18.96
CA GLY A 274 11.89 6.05 -19.02
C GLY A 274 10.53 5.81 -18.34
N SER A 275 10.37 6.29 -17.12
CA SER A 275 9.15 6.09 -16.32
C SER A 275 7.90 6.69 -16.96
N VAL A 276 7.95 7.94 -17.45
CA VAL A 276 6.78 8.55 -18.10
C VAL A 276 6.41 7.86 -19.43
N ALA A 277 7.37 7.21 -20.10
CA ALA A 277 7.08 6.43 -21.30
C ALA A 277 6.31 5.14 -20.97
N GLU A 278 6.61 4.50 -19.83
CA GLU A 278 5.90 3.31 -19.31
C GLU A 278 4.49 3.64 -18.82
N TRP A 279 4.35 4.74 -18.08
CA TRP A 279 3.04 5.23 -17.60
C TRP A 279 2.18 5.81 -18.73
N GLY A 280 2.78 6.12 -19.88
CA GLY A 280 2.09 6.39 -21.14
C GLY A 280 1.13 7.57 -21.06
N GLU A 281 -0.16 7.33 -21.33
CA GLU A 281 -1.20 8.37 -21.34
C GLU A 281 -1.73 8.74 -19.95
N LEU A 282 -1.33 8.01 -18.89
CA LEU A 282 -1.81 8.27 -17.53
C LEU A 282 -1.22 9.56 -16.94
N VAL A 283 -0.01 9.94 -17.33
CA VAL A 283 0.66 11.18 -16.90
C VAL A 283 0.66 12.18 -18.05
N LYS A 284 0.09 13.37 -17.84
CA LYS A 284 -0.13 14.37 -18.88
C LYS A 284 0.94 15.46 -18.89
N SER A 285 1.25 16.01 -17.72
CA SER A 285 2.21 17.12 -17.59
C SER A 285 2.85 17.18 -16.20
N ILE A 286 3.97 17.90 -16.10
CA ILE A 286 4.51 18.42 -14.84
C ILE A 286 4.03 19.86 -14.72
N ASP A 287 3.15 20.10 -13.76
CA ASP A 287 2.55 21.41 -13.53
C ASP A 287 3.29 22.16 -12.43
N ILE A 288 3.60 23.43 -12.67
CA ILE A 288 4.38 24.30 -11.78
C ILE A 288 3.47 25.40 -11.24
N PHE A 289 3.48 25.54 -9.92
CA PHE A 289 2.64 26.48 -9.19
C PHE A 289 3.49 27.39 -8.32
N ILE A 290 3.07 28.65 -8.14
CA ILE A 290 3.74 29.62 -7.27
C ILE A 290 2.77 30.35 -6.36
N THR A 291 3.26 30.87 -5.25
CA THR A 291 2.50 31.85 -4.46
C THR A 291 2.61 33.26 -5.06
N PRO A 292 1.72 34.19 -4.67
CA PRO A 292 2.02 35.62 -4.75
C PRO A 292 3.33 35.97 -4.01
N PRO A 293 3.88 37.18 -4.23
CA PRO A 293 5.02 37.69 -3.48
C PRO A 293 4.84 37.58 -1.96
N LEU A 294 5.89 37.16 -1.25
CA LEU A 294 5.91 37.10 0.22
C LEU A 294 6.19 38.46 0.86
N TYR A 295 6.80 39.38 0.11
CA TYR A 295 7.18 40.71 0.57
C TYR A 295 6.69 41.78 -0.41
N THR A 296 6.42 42.97 0.13
CA THR A 296 6.20 44.20 -0.63
C THR A 296 7.04 45.33 -0.04
N VAL A 297 7.02 46.50 -0.68
CA VAL A 297 7.65 47.71 -0.16
C VAL A 297 6.91 48.21 1.08
N ASP A 298 7.64 48.47 2.17
CA ASP A 298 7.12 49.20 3.32
C ASP A 298 7.10 50.71 3.02
N GLN A 299 5.97 51.19 2.49
CA GLN A 299 5.82 52.58 2.09
C GLN A 299 5.91 53.54 3.28
N ASP A 300 5.59 53.10 4.50
CA ASP A 300 5.55 53.98 5.68
C ASP A 300 6.95 54.28 6.25
N SER A 301 7.91 53.37 6.05
CA SER A 301 9.28 53.48 6.59
C SER A 301 10.33 53.88 5.55
N MET A 302 9.99 53.87 4.26
CA MET A 302 10.93 54.22 3.19
C MET A 302 11.21 55.73 3.06
N CYS A 303 12.39 56.03 2.53
CA CYS A 303 12.87 57.36 2.14
C CYS A 303 12.80 58.40 3.26
N LYS A 304 13.09 58.02 4.51
CA LYS A 304 13.15 58.95 5.66
C LYS A 304 14.53 59.56 5.90
N SER A 305 15.56 58.88 5.41
CA SER A 305 16.95 59.30 5.56
C SER A 305 17.79 58.89 4.36
N ILE A 306 18.93 59.56 4.20
CA ILE A 306 20.01 59.19 3.31
C ILE A 306 21.17 58.69 4.15
N SER A 307 21.63 57.47 3.90
CA SER A 307 22.66 56.80 4.71
C SER A 307 23.65 56.03 3.83
N PRO A 308 24.85 55.70 4.34
CA PRO A 308 25.71 54.71 3.72
C PRO A 308 25.01 53.35 3.54
N TYR A 309 25.48 52.54 2.58
CA TYR A 309 24.94 51.20 2.33
C TYR A 309 24.91 50.34 3.60
N ALA A 310 23.83 49.57 3.79
CA ALA A 310 23.58 48.71 4.95
C ALA A 310 23.62 49.40 6.33
N TYR A 311 23.67 50.74 6.39
CA TYR A 311 23.66 51.47 7.64
C TYR A 311 22.23 51.64 8.18
N LEU A 312 22.00 51.22 9.43
CA LEU A 312 20.73 51.41 10.14
C LEU A 312 20.65 52.88 10.59
N GLY A 313 19.81 53.69 9.92
CA GLY A 313 19.70 55.12 10.22
C GLY A 313 19.09 55.40 11.61
N PRO A 314 19.36 56.56 12.23
CA PRO A 314 18.72 56.94 13.48
C PRO A 314 17.25 57.27 13.28
N MET A 315 16.40 56.77 14.18
CA MET A 315 14.95 57.05 14.29
C MET A 315 14.10 56.65 13.08
N GLY A 316 13.71 55.38 13.01
CA GLY A 316 12.55 54.92 12.24
C GLY A 316 12.68 54.90 10.71
N GLY A 317 13.88 55.10 10.17
CA GLY A 317 14.22 54.95 8.76
C GLY A 317 14.94 53.63 8.45
N SER A 318 14.63 53.04 7.30
CA SER A 318 15.14 51.72 6.88
C SER A 318 16.56 51.78 6.32
N SER A 319 17.35 50.70 6.44
CA SER A 319 18.65 50.60 5.76
C SER A 319 18.46 50.39 4.25
N ALA A 320 19.42 50.84 3.43
CA ALA A 320 19.48 50.48 2.03
C ALA A 320 20.27 49.17 1.86
N PHE A 321 19.61 48.12 1.37
CA PHE A 321 20.20 46.80 1.20
C PHE A 321 19.59 46.10 -0.02
N LEU A 322 20.43 45.48 -0.85
CA LEU A 322 20.00 44.66 -1.98
C LEU A 322 20.86 43.41 -2.04
N SER A 323 20.22 42.25 -1.90
CA SER A 323 20.83 40.95 -2.15
C SER A 323 19.86 40.06 -2.91
N TYR A 324 20.36 39.11 -3.68
CA TYR A 324 19.55 38.18 -4.48
C TYR A 324 20.31 36.88 -4.75
N CYS A 325 19.61 35.77 -4.97
CA CYS A 325 20.23 34.50 -5.34
C CYS A 325 19.96 34.19 -6.81
N ALA A 326 20.97 34.31 -7.68
CA ALA A 326 20.83 34.07 -9.12
C ALA A 326 22.20 33.87 -9.78
N ASN A 327 22.20 33.57 -11.08
CA ASN A 327 23.33 33.86 -11.94
C ASN A 327 23.17 35.28 -12.53
N SER A 328 24.20 36.12 -12.44
CA SER A 328 24.24 37.44 -13.09
C SER A 328 25.44 37.57 -14.03
N GLY A 329 25.64 36.57 -14.91
CA GLY A 329 26.75 36.54 -15.88
C GLY A 329 28.08 36.02 -15.32
N ASN A 330 28.07 35.34 -14.18
CA ASN A 330 29.26 34.67 -13.66
C ASN A 330 29.40 33.26 -14.25
N GLU A 331 30.61 32.92 -14.69
CA GLU A 331 30.97 31.61 -15.23
C GLU A 331 32.24 31.11 -14.55
N ASN A 332 32.36 29.79 -14.38
CA ASN A 332 33.60 29.16 -13.98
C ASN A 332 34.58 29.08 -15.17
N ILE A 333 35.79 28.56 -14.93
CA ILE A 333 36.84 28.44 -15.96
C ILE A 333 36.44 27.62 -17.19
N ASN A 334 35.40 26.79 -17.08
CA ASN A 334 34.89 25.93 -18.14
C ASN A 334 33.64 26.52 -18.82
N GLY A 335 33.28 27.77 -18.53
CA GLY A 335 32.08 28.43 -19.08
C GLY A 335 30.76 27.96 -18.45
N LYS A 336 30.80 27.21 -17.34
CA LYS A 336 29.58 26.80 -16.62
C LYS A 336 29.11 27.95 -15.72
N LEU A 337 27.81 28.23 -15.75
CA LEU A 337 27.19 29.29 -14.96
C LEU A 337 27.37 29.06 -13.46
N ILE A 338 27.69 30.13 -12.73
CA ILE A 338 27.77 30.16 -11.28
C ILE A 338 26.51 30.86 -10.73
N TYR A 339 25.71 30.10 -10.00
CA TYR A 339 24.53 30.54 -9.24
C TYR A 339 24.94 30.75 -7.79
N ARG A 340 24.74 31.97 -7.27
CA ARG A 340 25.14 32.32 -5.91
C ARG A 340 24.25 33.40 -5.32
N CYS A 341 24.39 33.61 -4.02
CA CYS A 341 23.92 34.84 -3.39
C CYS A 341 24.85 36.00 -3.79
N HIS A 342 24.25 37.07 -4.29
CA HIS A 342 24.88 38.34 -4.63
C HIS A 342 24.49 39.38 -3.59
N ASN A 343 25.45 40.15 -3.11
CA ASN A 343 25.21 41.32 -2.27
C ASN A 343 25.70 42.57 -3.03
N ALA A 344 24.89 43.63 -3.03
CA ALA A 344 25.29 44.88 -3.69
C ALA A 344 26.56 45.50 -3.07
N SER A 345 26.92 45.16 -1.83
CA SER A 345 28.21 45.57 -1.23
C SER A 345 29.44 45.11 -2.02
N GLU A 346 29.31 44.08 -2.85
CA GLU A 346 30.42 43.57 -3.70
C GLU A 346 30.89 44.60 -4.74
N SER A 347 30.03 45.56 -5.11
CA SER A 347 30.31 46.56 -6.15
C SER A 347 30.13 48.02 -5.68
N ILE A 348 29.69 48.23 -4.44
CA ILE A 348 29.45 49.55 -3.84
C ILE A 348 30.68 50.04 -3.07
N ASN A 349 31.02 51.32 -3.26
CA ASN A 349 32.06 51.98 -2.48
C ASN A 349 31.49 52.54 -1.15
N SER A 350 32.26 52.48 -0.06
CA SER A 350 31.82 52.86 1.30
C SER A 350 31.34 54.32 1.47
N ASN A 351 31.62 55.20 0.51
CA ASN A 351 31.22 56.61 0.53
C ASN A 351 29.91 56.90 -0.24
N GLN A 352 29.32 55.89 -0.89
CA GLN A 352 28.05 56.06 -1.61
C GLN A 352 26.89 56.14 -0.62
N LEU A 353 25.93 57.00 -0.95
CA LEU A 353 24.79 57.33 -0.11
C LEU A 353 23.50 56.84 -0.76
N PHE A 354 22.58 56.34 0.04
CA PHE A 354 21.36 55.69 -0.42
C PHE A 354 20.16 56.14 0.40
N PHE A 355 19.00 56.21 -0.24
CA PHE A 355 17.74 56.35 0.47
C PHE A 355 17.33 55.02 1.08
N GLY A 356 16.92 55.05 2.35
CA GLY A 356 16.46 53.88 3.08
C GLY A 356 15.19 53.26 2.51
N MET A 357 15.15 51.93 2.38
CA MET A 357 13.99 51.20 1.89
C MET A 357 13.94 49.80 2.51
N SER A 358 12.80 49.44 3.11
CA SER A 358 12.59 48.10 3.68
C SER A 358 11.40 47.39 3.04
N GLY A 359 11.42 46.08 3.14
CA GLY A 359 10.28 45.24 2.84
C GLY A 359 9.34 45.14 4.04
N LYS A 360 8.05 45.05 3.75
CA LYS A 360 7.02 44.58 4.68
C LYS A 360 6.63 43.18 4.24
N SER A 361 6.70 42.21 5.15
CA SER A 361 6.16 40.88 4.88
C SER A 361 4.66 40.99 4.62
N LEU A 362 4.18 40.31 3.58
CA LEU A 362 2.75 40.22 3.26
C LEU A 362 2.05 39.11 4.05
N VAL A 363 2.83 38.26 4.74
CA VAL A 363 2.34 37.16 5.55
C VAL A 363 3.10 37.09 6.87
N ASP A 364 2.40 36.74 7.95
CA ASP A 364 3.00 36.63 9.28
C ASP A 364 3.97 35.43 9.36
N ASP A 365 3.65 34.35 8.63
CA ASP A 365 4.51 33.19 8.37
C ASP A 365 4.59 32.96 6.85
N ASP A 366 5.78 32.62 6.32
CA ASP A 366 6.19 32.58 4.90
C ASP A 366 5.34 31.69 3.93
N SER A 367 4.14 31.23 4.31
CA SER A 367 3.54 30.06 3.68
C SER A 367 2.01 29.91 3.77
N SER A 368 1.27 30.91 4.25
CA SER A 368 -0.21 30.88 4.28
C SER A 368 -0.89 31.17 2.94
N LEU A 369 -0.12 31.44 1.88
CA LEU A 369 -0.64 31.82 0.57
C LEU A 369 -1.01 30.61 -0.33
N PRO A 370 -2.06 30.73 -1.17
CA PRO A 370 -2.39 29.72 -2.17
C PRO A 370 -1.34 29.64 -3.29
N PHE A 371 -1.21 28.44 -3.88
CA PHE A 371 -0.34 28.15 -5.00
C PHE A 371 -1.13 28.18 -6.32
N TYR A 372 -0.72 29.01 -7.26
CA TYR A 372 -1.39 29.24 -8.55
C TYR A 372 -0.58 28.67 -9.72
N LEU A 373 -1.25 28.02 -10.65
CA LEU A 373 -0.64 27.42 -11.84
C LEU A 373 -0.05 28.49 -12.76
N ILE A 374 1.24 28.36 -13.08
CA ILE A 374 1.93 29.29 -14.00
C ILE A 374 2.49 28.63 -15.26
N SER A 375 2.72 27.32 -15.23
CA SER A 375 3.30 26.58 -16.36
C SER A 375 2.94 25.09 -16.26
N SER A 376 2.71 24.45 -17.42
CA SER A 376 2.52 23.01 -17.55
C SER A 376 3.49 22.46 -18.59
N ILE A 377 4.40 21.59 -18.17
CA ILE A 377 5.40 20.95 -19.03
C ILE A 377 4.82 19.63 -19.52
N ASP A 378 4.58 19.53 -20.82
CA ASP A 378 4.19 18.27 -21.47
C ASP A 378 5.27 17.20 -21.27
N VAL A 379 4.93 16.07 -20.65
CA VAL A 379 5.90 15.00 -20.36
C VAL A 379 6.55 14.42 -21.62
N LYS A 380 5.89 14.54 -22.78
CA LYS A 380 6.44 14.10 -24.07
C LYS A 380 7.50 15.07 -24.63
N LYS A 381 7.64 16.26 -24.03
CA LYS A 381 8.51 17.35 -24.49
C LYS A 381 9.55 17.76 -23.45
N ILE A 382 9.76 16.96 -22.41
CA ILE A 382 10.83 17.20 -21.43
C ILE A 382 12.19 17.19 -22.12
N GLN A 383 13.10 18.02 -21.64
CA GLN A 383 14.45 18.20 -22.17
C GLN A 383 15.48 18.05 -21.06
N SER A 384 16.66 17.55 -21.41
CA SER A 384 17.79 17.48 -20.48
C SER A 384 18.43 18.86 -20.32
N GLY A 385 19.18 19.04 -19.23
CA GLY A 385 19.86 20.29 -18.91
C GLY A 385 18.92 21.41 -18.46
N GLU A 386 19.42 22.64 -18.51
CA GLU A 386 18.72 23.80 -17.99
C GLU A 386 17.68 24.36 -18.99
N ASN A 387 16.44 24.53 -18.51
CA ASN A 387 15.30 24.97 -19.29
C ASN A 387 14.63 26.18 -18.65
N ILE A 388 14.08 27.08 -19.47
CA ILE A 388 13.30 28.23 -19.00
C ILE A 388 11.88 27.80 -18.64
N VAL A 389 11.34 28.26 -17.51
CA VAL A 389 9.91 28.08 -17.21
C VAL A 389 9.10 28.98 -18.14
N SER A 390 8.24 28.37 -18.96
CA SER A 390 7.44 29.10 -19.95
C SER A 390 6.23 29.76 -19.27
N ILE A 391 6.34 31.06 -19.01
CA ILE A 391 5.28 31.86 -18.37
C ILE A 391 4.58 32.70 -19.43
N GLU A 392 3.25 32.61 -19.49
CA GLU A 392 2.43 33.44 -20.37
C GLU A 392 2.57 34.92 -20.01
N ASN A 393 2.66 35.78 -21.04
CA ASN A 393 2.79 37.22 -20.87
C ASN A 393 1.62 37.78 -20.04
N GLY A 394 1.93 38.51 -18.96
CA GLY A 394 0.93 39.06 -18.06
C GLY A 394 0.36 38.09 -17.03
N ALA A 395 0.69 36.79 -17.06
CA ALA A 395 0.17 35.81 -16.11
C ALA A 395 0.48 36.14 -14.63
N LEU A 396 1.63 36.77 -14.37
CA LEU A 396 2.01 37.20 -13.01
C LEU A 396 1.21 38.41 -12.51
N ASN A 397 0.53 39.16 -13.39
CA ASN A 397 -0.35 40.25 -13.01
C ASN A 397 -1.74 39.75 -12.61
N SER A 398 -2.19 38.63 -13.18
CA SER A 398 -3.51 38.04 -12.98
C SER A 398 -3.45 36.67 -12.28
N LEU A 399 -2.49 36.51 -11.35
CA LEU A 399 -2.21 35.24 -10.69
C LEU A 399 -3.45 34.66 -9.99
N GLU A 400 -4.27 35.51 -9.35
CA GLU A 400 -5.50 35.11 -8.65
C GLU A 400 -6.58 34.54 -9.58
N ALA A 401 -6.50 34.77 -10.89
CA ALA A 401 -7.41 34.21 -11.89
C ALA A 401 -6.92 32.85 -12.45
N LYS A 402 -5.75 32.37 -12.03
CA LYS A 402 -5.21 31.07 -12.44
C LYS A 402 -5.75 29.94 -11.55
N GLU A 403 -5.63 28.71 -12.02
CA GLU A 403 -5.99 27.52 -11.27
C GLU A 403 -5.19 27.46 -9.95
N VAL A 404 -5.89 27.18 -8.85
CA VAL A 404 -5.29 27.01 -7.52
C VAL A 404 -5.01 25.53 -7.30
N MET A 405 -3.85 25.20 -6.75
CA MET A 405 -3.54 23.83 -6.31
C MET A 405 -4.49 23.43 -5.17
N GLU A 406 -5.38 22.46 -5.42
CA GLU A 406 -6.28 21.93 -4.41
C GLU A 406 -5.62 20.79 -3.60
N GLY A 407 -5.50 20.98 -2.28
CA GLY A 407 -5.27 19.92 -1.30
C GLY A 407 -3.83 19.38 -1.16
N ASP A 408 -3.45 19.08 0.07
CA ASP A 408 -2.27 18.27 0.44
C ASP A 408 -2.69 16.87 0.98
N SER A 409 -3.88 16.37 0.60
CA SER A 409 -4.43 15.13 1.17
C SER A 409 -3.72 13.85 0.67
N ASN A 410 -2.97 13.93 -0.43
CA ASN A 410 -2.29 12.81 -1.07
C ASN A 410 -0.76 12.85 -0.88
N LEU A 411 -0.29 13.26 0.30
CA LEU A 411 1.14 13.39 0.55
C LEU A 411 1.80 12.00 0.60
N MET A 412 2.57 11.75 -0.45
CA MET A 412 2.93 10.44 -0.96
C MET A 412 3.99 9.74 -0.13
N GLY A 413 3.57 8.73 0.63
CA GLY A 413 4.45 7.64 1.02
C GLY A 413 4.25 6.44 0.10
N THR A 414 5.19 5.49 0.13
CA THR A 414 4.97 4.18 -0.50
C THR A 414 4.01 3.38 0.38
N ILE A 415 2.89 2.96 -0.20
CA ILE A 415 1.94 2.05 0.45
C ILE A 415 2.47 0.63 0.29
N VAL A 416 2.78 -0.02 1.40
CA VAL A 416 3.05 -1.47 1.48
C VAL A 416 1.82 -2.12 2.10
N ALA A 417 1.10 -2.94 1.36
CA ALA A 417 -0.10 -3.63 1.85
C ALA A 417 0.12 -5.14 1.84
N LYS A 418 -0.41 -5.85 2.84
CA LYS A 418 -0.33 -7.32 2.90
C LYS A 418 -1.50 -8.00 2.20
N HIS A 419 -2.67 -7.37 2.22
CA HIS A 419 -3.87 -7.93 1.61
C HIS A 419 -4.63 -6.88 0.80
N ALA A 420 -5.19 -7.31 -0.32
CA ALA A 420 -6.04 -6.55 -1.20
C ALA A 420 -7.34 -7.32 -1.50
N PHE A 421 -8.47 -6.61 -1.49
CA PHE A 421 -9.77 -7.15 -1.85
C PHE A 421 -10.51 -6.20 -2.82
N PRO A 422 -10.61 -6.56 -4.11
CA PRO A 422 -11.42 -5.82 -5.08
C PRO A 422 -12.91 -5.95 -4.73
N TYR A 423 -13.60 -4.84 -4.56
CA TYR A 423 -15.02 -4.81 -4.25
C TYR A 423 -15.66 -3.49 -4.68
N ASN A 424 -16.84 -3.53 -5.29
CA ASN A 424 -17.54 -2.37 -5.85
C ASN A 424 -16.67 -1.47 -6.75
N ALA A 425 -15.93 -2.11 -7.66
CA ALA A 425 -15.01 -1.42 -8.59
C ALA A 425 -13.92 -0.58 -7.90
N ARG A 426 -13.58 -0.90 -6.64
CA ARG A 426 -12.50 -0.28 -5.87
C ARG A 426 -11.56 -1.33 -5.34
N LEU A 427 -10.34 -0.92 -5.06
CA LEU A 427 -9.32 -1.72 -4.39
C LEU A 427 -9.31 -1.38 -2.90
N ASN A 428 -9.43 -2.39 -2.04
CA ASN A 428 -9.39 -2.22 -0.59
C ASN A 428 -8.13 -2.88 -0.03
N LEU A 429 -7.25 -2.08 0.56
CA LEU A 429 -5.97 -2.52 1.11
C LEU A 429 -6.02 -2.60 2.62
N THR A 430 -5.40 -3.65 3.18
CA THR A 430 -5.27 -3.86 4.63
C THR A 430 -3.88 -4.38 5.00
N GLY A 431 -3.55 -4.37 6.29
CA GLY A 431 -2.18 -4.62 6.75
C GLY A 431 -1.20 -3.58 6.20
N VAL A 432 -1.67 -2.33 6.07
CA VAL A 432 -0.95 -1.24 5.40
C VAL A 432 0.18 -0.73 6.28
N THR A 433 1.37 -0.55 5.70
CA THR A 433 2.48 0.22 6.23
C THR A 433 2.81 1.33 5.24
N ILE A 434 2.88 2.57 5.73
CA ILE A 434 3.25 3.72 4.90
C ILE A 434 4.73 4.01 5.14
N ILE A 435 5.53 3.87 4.10
CA ILE A 435 6.92 4.36 4.08
C ILE A 435 6.85 5.85 3.72
N PRO A 436 7.26 6.78 4.59
CA PRO A 436 7.13 8.20 4.32
C PRO A 436 7.90 8.65 3.05
N PRO A 437 7.48 9.76 2.41
CA PRO A 437 8.13 10.27 1.20
C PRO A 437 9.62 10.59 1.38
N THR A 438 10.39 10.33 0.34
CA THR A 438 11.74 10.85 0.14
C THR A 438 11.77 11.80 -1.05
N PHE A 439 12.47 12.93 -0.92
CA PHE A 439 12.66 13.90 -2.00
C PHE A 439 14.17 14.10 -2.29
N PRO A 440 14.55 14.32 -3.55
CA PRO A 440 15.88 14.85 -3.85
C PRO A 440 16.06 16.23 -3.21
N LEU A 441 17.19 16.46 -2.53
CA LEU A 441 17.39 17.74 -1.82
C LEU A 441 17.46 18.95 -2.77
N GLU A 442 17.89 18.76 -4.01
CA GLU A 442 17.84 19.78 -5.07
C GLU A 442 16.42 20.28 -5.38
N SER A 443 15.39 19.51 -5.02
CA SER A 443 13.97 19.87 -5.18
C SER A 443 13.36 20.48 -3.93
N CYS A 444 14.14 20.63 -2.85
CA CYS A 444 13.73 21.28 -1.61
C CYS A 444 14.33 22.68 -1.44
N PHE A 445 15.36 23.04 -2.23
CA PHE A 445 16.06 24.33 -2.13
C PHE A 445 16.20 25.00 -3.49
N GLN A 446 16.31 26.33 -3.47
CA GLN A 446 16.78 27.05 -4.65
C GLN A 446 18.23 26.65 -4.94
N TYR A 447 18.51 26.28 -6.19
CA TYR A 447 19.84 25.85 -6.59
C TYR A 447 20.86 27.00 -6.55
N ALA A 448 21.99 26.73 -5.93
CA ALA A 448 23.21 27.50 -6.01
C ALA A 448 24.41 26.56 -6.12
N ASN A 449 25.51 27.02 -6.69
CA ASN A 449 26.76 26.26 -6.82
C ASN A 449 28.01 27.12 -6.60
N GLY A 450 27.86 28.33 -6.07
CA GLY A 450 29.00 29.20 -5.82
C GLY A 450 28.81 30.19 -4.67
N GLU A 451 29.87 30.96 -4.47
CA GLU A 451 29.93 32.05 -3.50
C GLU A 451 30.77 33.21 -4.05
N TYR A 452 30.79 34.31 -3.31
CA TYR A 452 31.72 35.42 -3.55
C TYR A 452 33.01 35.19 -2.77
N ASP A 453 34.13 35.14 -3.47
CA ASP A 453 35.44 35.12 -2.84
C ASP A 453 35.93 36.57 -2.61
N ASN A 454 36.01 36.97 -1.34
CA ASN A 454 36.45 38.30 -0.93
C ASN A 454 37.93 38.57 -1.22
N GLU A 455 38.78 37.54 -1.30
CA GLU A 455 40.20 37.70 -1.58
C GLU A 455 40.44 38.00 -3.06
N THR A 456 39.83 37.20 -3.94
CA THR A 456 39.96 37.37 -5.39
C THR A 456 38.96 38.36 -5.99
N LYS A 457 37.96 38.79 -5.21
CA LYS A 457 36.85 39.66 -5.62
C LYS A 457 36.06 39.12 -6.82
N LYS A 458 35.91 37.80 -6.89
CA LYS A 458 35.25 37.10 -8.00
C LYS A 458 34.28 36.04 -7.48
N ALA A 459 33.34 35.67 -8.34
CA ALA A 459 32.51 34.49 -8.10
C ALA A 459 33.36 33.23 -8.28
N VAL A 460 33.22 32.29 -7.34
CA VAL A 460 33.90 30.99 -7.38
C VAL A 460 32.90 29.87 -7.19
N GLU A 461 33.16 28.72 -7.83
CA GLU A 461 32.36 27.52 -7.63
C GLU A 461 32.64 26.94 -6.24
N LYS A 462 31.57 26.62 -5.52
CA LYS A 462 31.61 26.00 -4.21
C LYS A 462 30.38 25.14 -4.02
N THR A 463 30.60 23.83 -4.01
CA THR A 463 29.56 22.82 -3.96
C THR A 463 29.86 21.80 -2.88
N TYR A 464 28.81 21.12 -2.46
CA TYR A 464 28.82 20.10 -1.44
C TYR A 464 27.83 19.00 -1.81
N SER A 465 28.09 17.80 -1.32
CA SER A 465 27.11 16.72 -1.32
C SER A 465 26.33 16.75 -0.01
N TYR A 466 25.00 16.62 -0.09
CA TYR A 466 24.13 16.68 1.08
C TYR A 466 23.37 15.38 1.30
N LYS A 467 23.15 15.06 2.57
CA LYS A 467 22.16 14.09 3.03
C LYS A 467 21.30 14.74 4.10
N ALA A 468 20.01 14.44 4.13
CA ALA A 468 19.15 14.85 5.23
C ALA A 468 18.55 13.65 5.94
N TYR A 469 18.30 13.80 7.23
CA TYR A 469 17.64 12.82 8.07
C TYR A 469 16.45 13.50 8.75
N ILE A 470 15.26 12.98 8.52
CA ILE A 470 14.02 13.48 9.14
C ILE A 470 13.54 12.46 10.15
N PHE A 471 13.23 12.93 11.36
CA PHE A 471 12.72 12.10 12.44
C PHE A 471 11.22 12.33 12.63
N ILE A 472 10.46 11.25 12.54
CA ILE A 472 9.00 11.23 12.63
C ILE A 472 8.61 10.42 13.87
N GLU A 473 7.77 11.03 14.73
CA GLU A 473 7.21 10.33 15.88
C GLU A 473 5.76 9.95 15.60
N ALA A 474 5.50 8.66 15.36
CA ALA A 474 4.17 8.15 15.06
C ALA A 474 3.90 6.87 15.85
N GLU A 475 2.73 6.76 16.49
CA GLU A 475 2.30 5.55 17.22
C GLU A 475 3.33 5.01 18.24
N LYS A 476 3.99 5.92 18.97
CA LYS A 476 5.08 5.64 19.93
C LYS A 476 6.36 5.07 19.30
N ARG A 477 6.49 5.13 17.97
CA ARG A 477 7.69 4.73 17.22
C ARG A 477 8.44 5.95 16.72
N LYS A 478 9.77 5.79 16.57
CA LYS A 478 10.64 6.75 15.89
C LYS A 478 10.98 6.18 14.52
N VAL A 479 10.51 6.86 13.48
CA VAL A 479 10.81 6.55 12.08
C VAL A 479 11.80 7.58 11.56
N MET A 480 12.81 7.14 10.83
CA MET A 480 13.80 8.02 10.21
C MET A 480 13.79 7.85 8.71
N VAL A 481 13.76 8.98 8.01
CA VAL A 481 13.75 9.04 6.56
C VAL A 481 15.01 9.73 6.09
N GLN A 482 15.69 9.12 5.12
CA GLN A 482 16.92 9.66 4.55
C GLN A 482 16.66 10.29 3.19
N PHE A 483 17.19 11.50 2.99
CA PHE A 483 17.20 12.24 1.74
C PHE A 483 18.63 12.29 1.22
N LEU A 484 18.79 12.17 -0.08
CA LEU A 484 20.07 12.29 -0.77
C LEU A 484 19.92 13.39 -1.81
N SER A 485 20.98 14.18 -1.98
CA SER A 485 21.05 15.00 -3.19
C SER A 485 21.64 14.20 -4.34
N GLY A 486 21.05 14.34 -5.53
CA GLY A 486 21.57 13.75 -6.76
C GLY A 486 22.72 14.55 -7.39
N ILE A 487 22.88 15.82 -7.01
CA ILE A 487 23.88 16.73 -7.58
C ILE A 487 24.64 17.53 -6.51
N PRO A 488 25.92 17.89 -6.74
CA PRO A 488 26.61 18.85 -5.88
C PRO A 488 25.96 20.23 -5.96
N MET A 489 25.73 20.85 -4.80
CA MET A 489 25.13 22.19 -4.70
C MET A 489 25.63 22.96 -3.48
N ASN A 490 25.19 24.21 -3.35
CA ASN A 490 25.34 25.02 -2.16
C ASN A 490 23.96 25.38 -1.62
N ILE A 491 23.66 25.06 -0.36
CA ILE A 491 22.41 25.47 0.28
C ILE A 491 22.65 26.87 0.84
N VAL A 492 22.04 27.87 0.20
CA VAL A 492 22.14 29.28 0.58
C VAL A 492 20.86 29.84 1.23
N ASP A 493 19.79 29.05 1.22
CA ASP A 493 18.51 29.36 1.88
C ASP A 493 18.35 28.54 3.17
N SER A 494 17.54 29.07 4.07
CA SER A 494 17.14 28.43 5.32
C SER A 494 15.78 27.73 5.26
N TYR A 495 14.87 28.02 4.33
CA TYR A 495 13.54 27.42 4.38
C TYR A 495 13.54 25.94 3.95
N PHE A 496 12.97 25.06 4.78
CA PHE A 496 12.74 23.65 4.45
C PHE A 496 11.34 23.22 4.88
N PHE A 497 10.74 22.36 4.08
CA PHE A 497 9.43 21.77 4.34
C PHE A 497 9.47 20.25 4.18
N TYR A 498 8.76 19.55 5.06
CA TYR A 498 8.51 18.12 4.96
C TYR A 498 7.01 17.80 5.11
N PRO A 499 6.42 17.04 4.17
CA PRO A 499 4.99 16.72 4.14
C PRO A 499 4.56 15.63 5.15
N ASN A 500 4.89 15.83 6.43
CA ASN A 500 4.40 14.98 7.51
C ASN A 500 4.31 15.77 8.82
N ILE A 501 3.08 15.98 9.32
CA ILE A 501 2.80 16.75 10.54
C ILE A 501 3.41 16.17 11.83
N ASN A 502 3.85 14.91 11.78
CA ASN A 502 4.47 14.20 12.89
C ASN A 502 6.01 14.24 12.86
N ALA A 503 6.61 14.81 11.81
CA ALA A 503 8.05 15.09 11.79
C ALA A 503 8.41 16.17 12.82
N LYS A 504 9.55 16.02 13.49
CA LYS A 504 9.97 16.89 14.59
C LYS A 504 11.33 17.53 14.38
N GLU A 505 12.25 16.79 13.77
CA GLU A 505 13.66 17.16 13.71
C GLU A 505 14.23 16.87 12.32
N LEU A 506 15.16 17.73 11.91
CA LEU A 506 15.93 17.63 10.68
C LEU A 506 17.43 17.70 11.01
N ILE A 507 18.19 16.75 10.48
CA ILE A 507 19.66 16.82 10.43
C ILE A 507 20.09 16.85 8.97
N ILE A 508 20.90 17.83 8.58
CA ILE A 508 21.55 17.87 7.27
C ILE A 508 23.04 17.58 7.45
N GLU A 509 23.52 16.50 6.85
CA GLU A 509 24.93 16.19 6.64
C GLU A 509 25.42 16.87 5.35
N ARG A 510 26.49 17.63 5.45
CA ARG A 510 27.21 18.27 4.35
C ARG A 510 28.59 17.65 4.22
N ILE A 511 28.95 17.23 3.02
CA ILE A 511 30.25 16.64 2.66
C ILE A 511 30.94 17.57 1.67
N ASP A 512 32.14 18.05 2.01
CA ASP A 512 32.95 18.88 1.11
C ASP A 512 33.76 18.07 0.09
N ASN A 513 34.45 18.76 -0.81
CA ASN A 513 35.26 18.15 -1.86
C ASN A 513 36.43 17.30 -1.33
N ASN A 514 36.82 17.47 -0.07
CA ASN A 514 37.86 16.67 0.60
C ASN A 514 37.28 15.50 1.39
N GLY A 515 35.95 15.30 1.35
CA GLY A 515 35.24 14.27 2.10
C GLY A 515 34.98 14.62 3.57
N VAL A 516 35.24 15.86 3.99
CA VAL A 516 35.02 16.30 5.37
C VAL A 516 33.53 16.52 5.61
N LYS A 517 33.03 15.93 6.69
CA LYS A 517 31.62 15.99 7.08
C LYS A 517 31.35 17.10 8.08
N SER A 518 30.22 17.76 7.92
CA SER A 518 29.70 18.77 8.86
C SER A 518 28.17 18.71 8.89
N TYR A 519 27.55 19.16 9.98
CA TYR A 519 26.14 18.90 10.27
C TYR A 519 25.39 20.14 10.71
N SER A 520 24.13 20.26 10.26
CA SER A 520 23.16 21.25 10.72
C SER A 520 21.97 20.55 11.36
N TYR A 521 21.53 21.03 12.51
CA TYR A 521 20.35 20.52 13.23
C TYR A 521 19.29 21.62 13.29
N SER A 522 18.05 21.26 12.98
CA SER A 522 16.91 22.17 12.98
C SER A 522 15.67 21.49 13.57
N LYS A 523 14.93 22.23 14.41
CA LYS A 523 13.60 21.82 14.87
C LYS A 523 12.55 22.20 13.84
N LEU A 524 11.57 21.34 13.65
CA LEU A 524 10.49 21.52 12.69
C LEU A 524 9.20 21.88 13.42
N HIS A 525 8.44 22.79 12.84
CA HIS A 525 7.18 23.30 13.38
C HIS A 525 6.04 22.95 12.44
N LYS A 526 4.86 22.66 13.01
CA LYS A 526 3.65 22.40 12.20
C LYS A 526 3.33 23.63 11.38
N HIS A 527 3.03 23.37 10.11
CA HIS A 527 2.58 24.38 9.20
C HIS A 527 1.09 24.66 9.40
N GLU A 528 0.64 25.93 9.30
CA GLU A 528 -0.75 26.28 9.57
C GLU A 528 -1.73 25.83 8.48
N THR A 529 -1.36 26.00 7.21
CA THR A 529 -2.22 25.69 6.05
C THR A 529 -1.84 24.40 5.31
N LEU A 530 -0.55 24.16 5.06
CA LEU A 530 -0.05 22.95 4.39
C LEU A 530 0.01 21.76 5.35
N ASN A 531 -0.20 20.55 4.83
CA ASN A 531 -0.21 19.31 5.61
C ASN A 531 1.21 18.78 5.88
N GLY A 532 2.01 19.56 6.62
CA GLY A 532 3.38 19.20 6.93
C GLY A 532 4.00 20.03 8.03
N VAL A 533 5.32 20.00 8.06
CA VAL A 533 6.15 20.80 8.97
C VAL A 533 7.16 21.60 8.19
N TYR A 534 7.57 22.74 8.72
CA TYR A 534 8.60 23.58 8.15
C TYR A 534 9.62 24.00 9.21
N GLY A 535 10.79 24.47 8.77
CA GLY A 535 11.80 25.03 9.66
C GLY A 535 12.88 25.81 8.91
N SER A 536 13.59 26.65 9.66
CA SER A 536 14.75 27.37 9.16
C SER A 536 16.03 26.59 9.45
N ILE A 537 16.72 26.17 8.40
CA ILE A 537 18.01 25.50 8.44
C ILE A 537 19.11 26.49 8.80
N ASN A 538 19.94 26.06 9.75
CA ASN A 538 21.18 26.75 10.02
C ASN A 538 22.20 26.47 8.89
N THR A 539 22.63 27.52 8.19
CA THR A 539 23.65 27.43 7.14
C THR A 539 25.07 27.35 7.70
N SER A 540 25.23 27.47 9.03
CA SER A 540 26.48 27.22 9.76
C SER A 540 26.53 25.78 10.24
N PHE A 541 27.28 24.92 9.54
CA PHE A 541 27.43 23.50 9.87
C PHE A 541 28.53 23.29 10.93
N SER A 542 28.27 22.41 11.90
CA SER A 542 29.18 22.03 12.99
C SER A 542 29.79 20.64 12.80
N SER A 543 30.88 20.32 13.50
CA SER A 543 31.63 19.07 13.32
C SER A 543 31.20 17.90 14.22
N THR A 544 30.24 18.08 15.15
CA THR A 544 29.84 17.02 16.10
C THR A 544 28.32 16.96 16.29
N PRO A 545 27.60 16.13 15.52
CA PRO A 545 26.19 15.85 15.80
C PRO A 545 26.07 14.81 16.93
N ASP A 546 24.96 14.84 17.67
CA ASP A 546 24.58 13.73 18.55
C ASP A 546 24.09 12.56 17.69
N MET A 547 25.00 11.63 17.41
CA MET A 547 24.74 10.44 16.58
C MET A 547 23.85 9.40 17.28
N SER A 548 23.52 9.56 18.58
CA SER A 548 22.66 8.63 19.30
C SER A 548 21.21 8.59 18.77
N LEU A 549 20.83 9.56 17.93
CA LEU A 549 19.54 9.64 17.25
C LEU A 549 19.41 8.67 16.05
N ILE A 550 20.53 8.15 15.52
CA ILE A 550 20.58 7.43 14.22
C ILE A 550 20.57 5.89 14.40
N THR A 551 20.53 5.39 15.63
CA THR A 551 20.51 3.94 15.91
C THR A 551 19.10 3.48 16.28
N ASP A 552 18.57 2.49 15.54
CA ASP A 552 17.24 1.87 15.68
C ASP A 552 16.03 2.68 15.22
N THR A 553 15.90 2.86 13.90
CA THR A 553 14.73 3.49 13.31
C THR A 553 14.10 2.59 12.26
N GLU A 554 12.81 2.32 12.43
CA GLU A 554 12.00 1.62 11.44
C GLU A 554 11.80 2.48 10.19
N ILE A 555 11.54 1.83 9.04
CA ILE A 555 11.44 2.51 7.72
C ILE A 555 10.01 2.98 7.41
N GLY A 556 8.99 2.44 8.10
CA GLY A 556 7.59 2.73 7.81
C GLY A 556 6.69 2.78 9.04
N ILE A 557 5.49 3.35 8.86
CA ILE A 557 4.48 3.53 9.91
C ILE A 557 3.34 2.53 9.65
N PRO A 558 3.12 1.53 10.52
CA PRO A 558 2.07 0.54 10.32
C PRO A 558 0.69 1.08 10.73
N TYR A 559 -0.33 0.73 9.95
CA TYR A 559 -1.74 1.01 10.21
C TYR A 559 -2.55 -0.30 10.19
N PRO A 560 -2.39 -1.16 11.21
CA PRO A 560 -2.93 -2.51 11.22
C PRO A 560 -4.46 -2.56 11.26
N ASN A 561 -5.12 -1.50 11.75
CA ASN A 561 -6.56 -1.40 11.94
C ASN A 561 -7.25 -0.50 10.90
N LYS A 562 -6.57 -0.16 9.80
CA LYS A 562 -7.11 0.72 8.76
C LYS A 562 -7.29 -0.01 7.43
N ILE A 563 -8.37 0.34 6.74
CA ILE A 563 -8.64 -0.03 5.35
C ILE A 563 -8.40 1.19 4.49
N TYR A 564 -7.55 1.06 3.48
CA TYR A 564 -7.31 2.10 2.47
C TYR A 564 -8.09 1.71 1.22
N THR A 565 -9.12 2.49 0.89
CA THR A 565 -10.00 2.25 -0.25
C THR A 565 -9.68 3.21 -1.38
N SER A 566 -9.50 2.66 -2.58
CA SER A 566 -9.18 3.44 -3.78
C SER A 566 -10.40 4.20 -4.33
N ASP A 567 -10.14 5.13 -5.25
CA ASP A 567 -11.19 5.72 -6.08
C ASP A 567 -11.83 4.67 -7.01
N VAL A 568 -13.04 4.97 -7.51
CA VAL A 568 -13.82 4.04 -8.35
C VAL A 568 -13.13 3.84 -9.69
N ASN A 569 -12.86 2.58 -10.05
CA ASN A 569 -12.11 2.16 -11.24
C ASN A 569 -10.68 2.70 -11.32
N ASP A 570 -10.15 3.27 -10.24
CA ASP A 570 -8.79 3.79 -10.17
C ASP A 570 -8.05 3.09 -9.01
N PRO A 571 -7.21 2.08 -9.30
CA PRO A 571 -6.43 1.40 -8.27
C PRO A 571 -5.18 2.18 -7.84
N PHE A 572 -4.89 3.36 -8.41
CA PHE A 572 -3.68 4.14 -8.15
C PHE A 572 -3.89 5.25 -7.12
N SER A 573 -5.13 5.73 -6.97
CA SER A 573 -5.50 6.81 -6.04
C SER A 573 -6.16 6.28 -4.78
N PHE A 574 -5.63 6.66 -3.60
CA PHE A 574 -6.18 6.34 -2.29
C PHE A 574 -6.48 7.63 -1.51
N PRO A 575 -7.68 8.21 -1.66
CA PRO A 575 -8.01 9.48 -1.01
C PRO A 575 -8.10 9.32 0.51
N ALA A 576 -7.82 10.40 1.25
CA ALA A 576 -7.95 10.42 2.71
C ALA A 576 -9.37 10.06 3.19
N LEU A 577 -10.41 10.43 2.44
CA LEU A 577 -11.81 10.05 2.71
C LEU A 577 -12.10 8.56 2.50
N GLY A 578 -11.23 7.86 1.77
CA GLY A 578 -11.27 6.41 1.56
C GLY A 578 -10.63 5.61 2.69
N VAL A 579 -10.07 6.26 3.72
CA VAL A 579 -9.44 5.58 4.86
C VAL A 579 -10.47 5.32 5.97
N CYS A 580 -10.76 4.05 6.25
CA CYS A 580 -11.67 3.61 7.30
C CYS A 580 -10.91 2.92 8.44
N THR A 581 -11.16 3.32 9.69
CA THR A 581 -10.58 2.66 10.88
C THR A 581 -11.58 1.64 11.41
N VAL A 582 -11.11 0.40 11.65
CA VAL A 582 -11.93 -0.72 12.11
C VAL A 582 -11.37 -1.24 13.44
N GLY A 583 -12.12 -1.03 14.52
CA GLY A 583 -11.73 -1.50 15.84
C GLY A 583 -10.35 -1.00 16.31
N THR A 584 -9.74 -1.78 17.19
CA THR A 584 -8.40 -1.52 17.75
C THR A 584 -7.40 -2.65 17.47
N GLY A 585 -7.90 -3.80 17.03
CA GLY A 585 -7.10 -4.95 16.64
C GLY A 585 -6.48 -4.84 15.26
N THR A 586 -5.81 -5.91 14.82
CA THR A 586 -5.22 -6.01 13.48
C THR A 586 -6.22 -6.64 12.52
N ILE A 587 -6.38 -6.06 11.33
CA ILE A 587 -7.17 -6.65 10.25
C ILE A 587 -6.41 -7.82 9.64
N ILE A 588 -7.09 -8.96 9.55
CA ILE A 588 -6.57 -10.26 9.10
C ILE A 588 -7.01 -10.54 7.66
N GLY A 589 -8.16 -10.02 7.24
CA GLY A 589 -8.66 -10.18 5.88
C GLY A 589 -10.00 -9.50 5.64
N LEU A 590 -10.34 -9.36 4.36
CA LEU A 590 -11.61 -8.82 3.90
C LEU A 590 -12.31 -9.87 3.02
N SER A 591 -13.64 -9.93 3.11
CA SER A 591 -14.45 -10.77 2.22
C SER A 591 -15.89 -10.26 2.17
N SER A 592 -16.63 -10.62 1.13
CA SER A 592 -18.03 -10.21 0.98
C SER A 592 -18.94 -11.42 0.84
N ALA A 593 -20.14 -11.39 1.43
CA ALA A 593 -21.19 -12.37 1.16
C ALA A 593 -22.04 -11.93 -0.05
N ALA A 594 -21.39 -11.55 -1.15
CA ALA A 594 -22.08 -11.15 -2.37
C ALA A 594 -22.16 -12.33 -3.32
N LYS A 595 -23.37 -12.62 -3.82
CA LYS A 595 -23.54 -13.50 -4.96
C LYS A 595 -22.84 -12.85 -6.16
N ALA A 596 -22.08 -13.63 -6.93
CA ALA A 596 -21.51 -13.17 -8.21
C ALA A 596 -22.65 -12.88 -9.20
N LEU A 597 -23.29 -11.71 -9.06
CA LEU A 597 -24.30 -11.21 -9.99
C LEU A 597 -23.55 -10.57 -11.15
N SER A 598 -23.76 -11.10 -12.35
CA SER A 598 -23.39 -10.46 -13.59
C SER A 598 -23.81 -8.98 -13.54
N GLN A 599 -22.83 -8.09 -13.60
CA GLN A 599 -22.91 -6.64 -13.82
C GLN A 599 -24.29 -6.00 -13.61
N GLY A 600 -24.49 -5.30 -12.49
CA GLY A 600 -25.55 -4.28 -12.44
C GLY A 600 -26.20 -3.93 -11.09
N GLN A 601 -25.95 -4.65 -9.99
CA GLN A 601 -26.47 -4.28 -8.67
C GLN A 601 -25.33 -3.97 -7.70
N PHE A 602 -24.99 -2.69 -7.59
CA PHE A 602 -24.05 -2.18 -6.59
C PHE A 602 -24.74 -2.06 -5.23
N GLY A 603 -24.13 -2.59 -4.16
CA GLY A 603 -24.36 -2.11 -2.79
C GLY A 603 -25.36 -2.83 -1.87
N GLN A 604 -25.84 -4.05 -2.17
CA GLN A 604 -26.75 -4.77 -1.24
C GLN A 604 -26.08 -5.69 -0.21
N PHE A 605 -24.83 -6.13 -0.41
CA PHE A 605 -24.19 -7.13 0.46
C PHE A 605 -23.06 -6.52 1.29
N PRO A 606 -22.97 -6.79 2.60
CA PRO A 606 -21.94 -6.21 3.46
C PRO A 606 -20.53 -6.70 3.08
N LEU A 607 -19.56 -5.79 3.14
CA LEU A 607 -18.14 -6.14 3.16
C LEU A 607 -17.77 -6.48 4.61
N TYR A 608 -17.32 -7.71 4.86
CA TYR A 608 -16.85 -8.13 6.18
C TYR A 608 -15.35 -7.84 6.33
N CYS A 609 -15.00 -7.31 7.49
CA CYS A 609 -13.63 -7.12 7.93
C CYS A 609 -13.34 -8.06 9.11
N PHE A 610 -12.44 -9.01 8.90
CA PHE A 610 -11.97 -9.97 9.90
C PHE A 610 -10.80 -9.35 10.65
N SER A 611 -10.88 -9.28 11.97
CA SER A 611 -9.85 -8.67 12.81
C SER A 611 -9.62 -9.44 14.10
N THR A 612 -8.52 -9.15 14.79
CA THR A 612 -8.17 -9.82 16.06
C THR A 612 -9.11 -9.48 17.23
N ASP A 613 -10.02 -8.52 17.08
CA ASP A 613 -11.02 -8.13 18.08
C ASP A 613 -12.48 -8.41 17.65
N GLY A 614 -12.67 -9.12 16.54
CA GLY A 614 -13.97 -9.58 16.05
C GLY A 614 -14.15 -9.44 14.54
N ILE A 615 -15.38 -9.66 14.07
CA ILE A 615 -15.76 -9.50 12.66
C ILE A 615 -16.73 -8.35 12.53
N TRP A 616 -16.42 -7.42 11.63
CA TRP A 616 -17.16 -6.20 11.39
C TRP A 616 -17.86 -6.27 10.03
N ALA A 617 -19.10 -5.82 9.91
CA ALA A 617 -19.66 -5.44 8.60
C ALA A 617 -19.49 -3.95 8.39
N LEU A 618 -19.02 -3.59 7.21
CA LEU A 618 -18.79 -2.22 6.81
C LEU A 618 -20.03 -1.68 6.11
N GLU A 619 -20.55 -0.56 6.61
CA GLU A 619 -21.61 0.19 5.94
C GLU A 619 -20.99 1.01 4.81
N VAL A 620 -21.54 0.88 3.60
CA VAL A 620 -21.12 1.66 2.43
C VAL A 620 -21.97 2.93 2.35
N SER A 621 -21.34 4.09 2.41
CA SER A 621 -22.01 5.38 2.23
C SER A 621 -22.42 5.60 0.77
N SER A 622 -23.25 6.61 0.50
CA SER A 622 -23.62 7.00 -0.87
C SER A 622 -22.43 7.46 -1.72
N THR A 623 -21.35 7.93 -1.09
CA THR A 623 -20.08 8.28 -1.77
C THR A 623 -19.16 7.07 -1.91
N GLY A 624 -19.51 5.93 -1.30
CA GLY A 624 -18.76 4.67 -1.37
C GLY A 624 -17.63 4.55 -0.34
N SER A 625 -17.54 5.47 0.62
CA SER A 625 -16.69 5.32 1.80
C SER A 625 -17.27 4.31 2.78
N TYR A 626 -16.41 3.69 3.59
CA TYR A 626 -16.83 2.74 4.62
C TYR A 626 -16.97 3.40 5.98
N SER A 627 -17.90 2.88 6.78
CA SER A 627 -17.92 3.13 8.22
C SER A 627 -18.09 1.81 8.99
N ALA A 628 -17.33 1.66 10.08
CA ALA A 628 -17.42 0.55 11.00
C ALA A 628 -18.05 1.05 12.32
N ARG A 629 -19.25 0.55 12.66
CA ARG A 629 -19.95 0.97 13.89
C ARG A 629 -19.73 0.00 15.05
N GLN A 630 -20.02 -1.29 14.84
CA GLN A 630 -19.91 -2.33 15.86
C GLN A 630 -19.62 -3.69 15.21
N PRO A 631 -18.91 -4.60 15.89
CA PRO A 631 -18.68 -5.95 15.39
C PRO A 631 -20.00 -6.74 15.36
N ILE A 632 -20.19 -7.56 14.32
CA ILE A 632 -21.32 -8.49 14.20
C ILE A 632 -21.14 -9.67 15.15
N THR A 633 -19.93 -10.21 15.20
CA THR A 633 -19.56 -11.32 16.09
C THR A 633 -18.21 -11.05 16.74
N ARG A 634 -18.02 -11.64 17.92
CA ARG A 634 -16.75 -11.68 18.66
C ARG A 634 -15.87 -12.85 18.28
N ASP A 635 -16.34 -13.74 17.40
CA ASP A 635 -15.51 -14.80 16.85
C ASP A 635 -14.32 -14.19 16.11
N VAL A 636 -13.13 -14.75 16.34
CA VAL A 636 -11.87 -14.28 15.76
C VAL A 636 -11.38 -15.32 14.78
N CYS A 637 -11.09 -14.88 13.56
CA CYS A 637 -10.46 -15.73 12.55
C CYS A 637 -9.02 -16.04 12.98
N ILE A 638 -8.68 -17.32 13.10
CA ILE A 638 -7.33 -17.75 13.52
C ILE A 638 -6.37 -17.95 12.34
N ASN A 639 -6.88 -17.89 11.11
CA ASN A 639 -6.15 -18.22 9.89
C ASN A 639 -6.74 -17.46 8.70
N SER A 640 -6.02 -16.47 8.17
CA SER A 640 -6.45 -15.63 7.04
C SER A 640 -6.75 -16.44 5.78
N ASP A 641 -5.97 -17.49 5.50
CA ASP A 641 -6.11 -18.32 4.30
C ASP A 641 -7.37 -19.21 4.33
N SER A 642 -8.04 -19.28 5.48
CA SER A 642 -9.31 -19.99 5.64
C SER A 642 -10.51 -19.16 5.17
N ILE A 643 -10.37 -17.84 5.03
CA ILE A 643 -11.46 -16.93 4.65
C ILE A 643 -11.87 -17.24 3.20
N THR A 644 -13.06 -17.80 3.03
CA THR A 644 -13.54 -18.26 1.72
C THR A 644 -14.94 -17.75 1.45
N GLN A 645 -15.08 -16.95 0.39
CA GLN A 645 -16.37 -16.48 -0.08
C GLN A 645 -17.12 -17.62 -0.77
N ILE A 646 -18.39 -17.79 -0.38
CA ILE A 646 -19.37 -18.65 -1.07
C ILE A 646 -20.59 -17.79 -1.44
N ASP A 647 -21.58 -18.35 -2.14
CA ASP A 647 -22.72 -17.62 -2.70
C ASP A 647 -23.26 -16.46 -1.85
N ASN A 648 -23.82 -16.76 -0.68
CA ASN A 648 -24.49 -15.79 0.20
C ASN A 648 -23.84 -15.74 1.58
N ALA A 649 -22.62 -16.24 1.73
CA ALA A 649 -21.95 -16.35 3.02
C ALA A 649 -20.43 -16.34 2.88
N VAL A 650 -19.74 -16.21 4.00
CA VAL A 650 -18.28 -16.37 4.08
C VAL A 650 -17.96 -17.44 5.11
N LEU A 651 -17.04 -18.33 4.78
CA LEU A 651 -16.50 -19.35 5.67
C LEU A 651 -15.17 -18.87 6.25
N PHE A 652 -14.90 -19.22 7.50
CA PHE A 652 -13.62 -18.91 8.16
C PHE A 652 -13.39 -19.86 9.34
N ALA A 653 -12.11 -20.09 9.67
CA ALA A 653 -11.71 -20.92 10.80
C ALA A 653 -11.58 -20.11 12.09
N THR A 654 -12.04 -20.68 13.19
CA THR A 654 -11.90 -20.18 14.57
C THR A 654 -11.43 -21.31 15.48
N ASP A 655 -11.09 -21.01 16.74
CA ASP A 655 -10.76 -22.04 17.75
C ASP A 655 -11.92 -23.01 18.03
N ARG A 656 -13.16 -22.63 17.70
CA ARG A 656 -14.35 -23.48 17.85
C ARG A 656 -14.56 -24.42 16.66
N GLY A 657 -14.11 -24.02 15.48
CA GLY A 657 -14.46 -24.69 14.24
C GLY A 657 -14.56 -23.75 13.04
N ILE A 658 -15.11 -24.30 11.96
CA ILE A 658 -15.44 -23.59 10.74
C ILE A 658 -16.78 -22.89 10.94
N MET A 659 -16.71 -21.57 10.87
CA MET A 659 -17.85 -20.68 11.00
C MET A 659 -18.34 -20.29 9.61
N LEU A 660 -19.66 -20.22 9.46
CA LEU A 660 -20.36 -19.68 8.31
C LEU A 660 -21.05 -18.39 8.75
N ILE A 661 -20.65 -17.26 8.17
CA ILE A 661 -21.28 -15.95 8.41
C ILE A 661 -22.10 -15.49 7.21
N SER A 662 -23.35 -15.11 7.47
CA SER A 662 -24.26 -14.52 6.50
C SER A 662 -25.12 -13.45 7.17
N GLY A 663 -25.12 -12.24 6.60
CA GLY A 663 -25.69 -11.05 7.23
C GLY A 663 -25.12 -10.82 8.63
N SER A 664 -26.00 -10.79 9.63
CA SER A 664 -25.64 -10.65 11.05
C SER A 664 -25.52 -11.98 11.80
N THR A 665 -25.66 -13.12 11.11
CA THR A 665 -25.67 -14.45 11.74
C THR A 665 -24.37 -15.19 11.48
N SER A 666 -23.80 -15.80 12.52
CA SER A 666 -22.63 -16.67 12.42
C SER A 666 -22.92 -18.01 13.10
N GLN A 667 -22.67 -19.11 12.40
CA GLN A 667 -22.93 -20.47 12.87
C GLN A 667 -21.70 -21.36 12.65
N CYS A 668 -21.34 -22.17 13.64
CA CYS A 668 -20.34 -23.24 13.44
C CYS A 668 -21.00 -24.42 12.70
N ILE A 669 -20.39 -24.85 11.59
CA ILE A 669 -20.88 -26.01 10.81
C ILE A 669 -20.08 -27.28 11.11
N SER A 670 -19.02 -27.17 11.90
CA SER A 670 -18.08 -28.25 12.18
C SER A 670 -18.03 -28.68 13.65
N ASP A 671 -19.02 -28.30 14.47
CA ASP A 671 -19.08 -28.68 15.90
C ASP A 671 -19.00 -30.21 16.11
N ILE A 672 -19.47 -30.97 15.12
CA ILE A 672 -19.46 -32.44 15.11
C ILE A 672 -18.05 -33.05 14.92
N LEU A 673 -17.08 -32.25 14.47
CA LEU A 673 -15.69 -32.66 14.26
C LEU A 673 -14.80 -32.38 15.47
N ASP A 674 -15.27 -31.58 16.44
CA ASP A 674 -14.47 -31.22 17.61
C ASP A 674 -14.33 -32.42 18.55
N SER A 675 -13.09 -32.85 18.78
CA SER A 675 -12.74 -33.94 19.69
C SER A 675 -11.37 -33.68 20.29
N GLU A 676 -11.19 -34.04 21.57
CA GLU A 676 -9.92 -33.93 22.28
C GLU A 676 -8.84 -34.84 21.69
N LEU A 677 -9.25 -35.96 21.07
CA LEU A 677 -8.36 -36.94 20.46
C LEU A 677 -8.80 -37.28 19.05
N ALA A 678 -7.83 -37.35 18.13
CA ALA A 678 -8.05 -37.84 16.79
C ALA A 678 -8.12 -39.38 16.77
N PHE A 679 -8.95 -39.94 15.89
CA PHE A 679 -8.99 -41.39 15.70
C PHE A 679 -7.62 -41.90 15.22
N SER A 680 -7.12 -42.99 15.82
CA SER A 680 -5.89 -43.65 15.36
C SER A 680 -6.22 -45.01 14.77
N ILE A 681 -5.75 -45.27 13.56
CA ILE A 681 -5.94 -46.58 12.92
C ILE A 681 -5.26 -47.73 13.68
N ASN A 682 -4.24 -47.40 14.48
CA ASN A 682 -3.52 -48.35 15.32
C ASN A 682 -4.33 -48.80 16.55
N SER A 683 -5.45 -48.13 16.86
CA SER A 683 -6.39 -48.56 17.92
C SER A 683 -7.08 -49.88 17.58
N LEU A 684 -7.15 -50.24 16.29
CA LEU A 684 -7.74 -51.49 15.82
C LEU A 684 -6.63 -52.50 15.45
N PRO A 685 -6.62 -53.71 16.06
CA PRO A 685 -5.58 -54.69 15.80
C PRO A 685 -5.46 -55.04 14.32
N HIS A 686 -4.22 -55.03 13.82
CA HIS A 686 -3.84 -55.42 12.44
C HIS A 686 -4.44 -54.57 11.31
N LEU A 687 -5.18 -53.50 11.61
CA LEU A 687 -5.81 -52.68 10.58
C LEU A 687 -4.77 -51.95 9.71
N ASN A 688 -3.68 -51.46 10.32
CA ASN A 688 -2.56 -50.86 9.59
C ASN A 688 -1.98 -51.76 8.49
N LYS A 689 -1.85 -53.07 8.76
CA LYS A 689 -1.39 -54.07 7.78
C LYS A 689 -2.39 -54.25 6.64
N LEU A 690 -3.69 -54.24 6.95
CA LEU A 690 -4.75 -54.37 5.94
C LEU A 690 -4.78 -53.14 5.02
N VAL A 691 -4.67 -51.95 5.58
CA VAL A 691 -4.64 -50.70 4.82
C VAL A 691 -3.41 -50.61 3.92
N ASN A 692 -2.23 -51.01 4.40
CA ASN A 692 -1.01 -51.03 3.58
C ASN A 692 -1.07 -52.02 2.40
N ASN A 693 -2.03 -52.95 2.38
CA ASN A 693 -2.28 -53.83 1.24
C ASN A 693 -3.28 -53.23 0.23
N THR A 694 -3.70 -51.99 0.43
CA THR A 694 -4.57 -51.23 -0.50
C THR A 694 -3.77 -50.15 -1.23
N ARG A 695 -4.45 -49.24 -1.94
CA ARG A 695 -3.81 -48.05 -2.53
C ARG A 695 -3.41 -46.99 -1.49
N PHE A 696 -3.86 -47.12 -0.25
CA PHE A 696 -3.52 -46.17 0.82
C PHE A 696 -2.24 -46.59 1.57
N ASN A 697 -1.49 -45.61 2.06
CA ASN A 697 -0.43 -45.83 3.03
C ASN A 697 -0.91 -45.52 4.46
N SER A 698 -0.46 -46.29 5.45
CA SER A 698 -0.72 -46.05 6.88
C SER A 698 -0.36 -44.63 7.36
N THR A 699 0.60 -43.96 6.72
CA THR A 699 0.94 -42.55 7.00
C THR A 699 -0.18 -41.58 6.62
N GLU A 700 -1.10 -41.96 5.73
CA GLU A 700 -2.27 -41.15 5.33
C GLU A 700 -3.37 -41.08 6.40
N PHE A 701 -3.27 -41.88 7.47
CA PHE A 701 -4.23 -41.94 8.56
C PHE A 701 -3.68 -41.37 9.87
N GLN A 702 -2.65 -40.52 9.78
CA GLN A 702 -2.16 -39.72 10.90
C GLN A 702 -3.01 -38.46 11.04
N PHE A 703 -4.19 -38.61 11.63
CA PHE A 703 -5.12 -37.51 11.81
C PHE A 703 -4.66 -36.57 12.93
N LEU A 704 -4.76 -35.26 12.67
CA LEU A 704 -4.62 -34.23 13.69
C LEU A 704 -5.96 -34.11 14.44
N THR A 705 -5.92 -33.52 15.63
CA THR A 705 -7.18 -33.01 16.20
C THR A 705 -7.70 -31.90 15.29
N PHE A 706 -9.02 -31.73 15.24
CA PHE A 706 -9.61 -30.76 14.32
C PHE A 706 -9.10 -29.33 14.59
N ARG A 707 -8.87 -28.97 15.85
CA ARG A 707 -8.30 -27.67 16.23
C ARG A 707 -6.88 -27.44 15.69
N GLU A 708 -6.01 -28.46 15.73
CA GLU A 708 -4.67 -28.36 15.13
C GLU A 708 -4.75 -28.30 13.59
N PHE A 709 -5.69 -29.02 13.00
CA PHE A 709 -5.93 -28.99 11.56
C PHE A 709 -6.34 -27.59 11.06
N LEU A 710 -7.12 -26.83 11.83
CA LEU A 710 -7.62 -25.50 11.44
C LEU A 710 -6.54 -24.41 11.36
N LYS A 711 -5.43 -24.55 12.09
CA LYS A 711 -4.37 -23.53 12.16
C LYS A 711 -3.76 -23.18 10.80
N THR A 712 -3.70 -24.15 9.88
CA THR A 712 -3.14 -23.98 8.53
C THR A 712 -4.09 -24.49 7.43
N CYS A 713 -5.38 -24.66 7.75
CA CYS A 713 -6.36 -25.12 6.76
C CYS A 713 -6.69 -24.05 5.71
N ARG A 714 -7.16 -24.49 4.55
CA ARG A 714 -7.69 -23.66 3.48
C ARG A 714 -8.98 -24.30 2.96
N MET A 715 -9.85 -23.51 2.33
CA MET A 715 -11.13 -24.02 1.83
C MET A 715 -11.30 -23.73 0.35
N ILE A 716 -11.96 -24.65 -0.34
CA ILE A 716 -12.33 -24.53 -1.75
C ILE A 716 -13.82 -24.78 -1.84
N TYR A 717 -14.53 -23.90 -2.53
CA TYR A 717 -15.96 -24.03 -2.77
C TYR A 717 -16.22 -24.62 -4.16
N ASP A 718 -16.80 -25.82 -4.18
CA ASP A 718 -17.29 -26.46 -5.40
C ASP A 718 -18.77 -26.17 -5.56
N TYR A 719 -19.06 -25.08 -6.29
CA TYR A 719 -20.42 -24.62 -6.54
C TYR A 719 -21.26 -25.64 -7.30
N ILE A 720 -20.66 -26.38 -8.24
CA ILE A 720 -21.39 -27.33 -9.09
C ILE A 720 -21.97 -28.48 -8.28
N HIS A 721 -21.20 -29.05 -7.35
CA HIS A 721 -21.65 -30.15 -6.49
C HIS A 721 -22.13 -29.70 -5.11
N GLN A 722 -22.14 -28.39 -4.82
CA GLN A 722 -22.49 -27.83 -3.51
C GLN A 722 -21.66 -28.42 -2.35
N ARG A 723 -20.33 -28.46 -2.53
CA ARG A 723 -19.38 -29.01 -1.56
C ARG A 723 -18.38 -27.96 -1.09
N ILE A 724 -17.94 -28.09 0.14
CA ILE A 724 -16.77 -27.37 0.67
C ILE A 724 -15.66 -28.40 0.90
N ILE A 725 -14.51 -28.18 0.26
CA ILE A 725 -13.30 -28.97 0.46
C ILE A 725 -12.42 -28.20 1.43
N ILE A 726 -12.18 -28.75 2.63
CA ILE A 726 -11.28 -28.15 3.62
C ILE A 726 -10.03 -29.00 3.67
N HIS A 727 -8.94 -28.45 3.17
CA HIS A 727 -7.65 -29.12 3.09
C HIS A 727 -6.63 -28.43 4.00
N ASN A 728 -5.60 -29.17 4.41
CA ASN A 728 -4.45 -28.63 5.11
C ASN A 728 -3.21 -29.08 4.33
N PRO A 729 -2.36 -28.17 3.80
CA PRO A 729 -1.20 -28.55 2.99
C PRO A 729 -0.18 -29.44 3.70
N SER A 730 -0.21 -29.51 5.04
CA SER A 730 0.64 -30.40 5.84
C SER A 730 0.02 -31.78 6.09
N CYS A 731 -1.20 -32.02 5.60
CA CYS A 731 -1.94 -33.27 5.76
C CYS A 731 -2.18 -33.93 4.40
N THR A 732 -2.31 -35.25 4.38
CA THR A 732 -2.60 -36.07 3.20
C THR A 732 -4.10 -36.35 3.03
N TYR A 733 -4.94 -35.64 3.78
CA TYR A 733 -6.39 -35.77 3.77
C TYR A 733 -7.05 -34.39 3.84
N ALA A 734 -8.28 -34.33 3.33
CA ALA A 734 -9.16 -33.19 3.43
C ALA A 734 -10.53 -33.62 3.96
N TYR A 735 -11.18 -32.72 4.68
CA TYR A 735 -12.58 -32.87 5.07
C TYR A 735 -13.47 -32.33 3.96
N LEU A 736 -14.58 -33.01 3.74
CA LEU A 736 -15.59 -32.61 2.77
C LEU A 736 -16.88 -32.33 3.51
N TYR A 737 -17.48 -31.17 3.26
CA TYR A 737 -18.81 -30.85 3.72
C TYR A 737 -19.77 -30.79 2.54
N SER A 738 -20.81 -31.62 2.57
CA SER A 738 -21.93 -31.51 1.62
C SER A 738 -22.93 -30.49 2.16
N MET A 739 -23.15 -29.41 1.41
CA MET A 739 -24.14 -28.39 1.79
C MET A 739 -25.57 -28.93 1.73
N ASP A 740 -25.82 -29.93 0.87
CA ASP A 740 -27.12 -30.56 0.68
C ASP A 740 -27.49 -31.48 1.86
N SER A 741 -26.61 -32.40 2.23
CA SER A 741 -26.87 -33.34 3.33
C SER A 741 -26.53 -32.76 4.71
N LYS A 742 -25.72 -31.70 4.76
CA LYS A 742 -25.10 -31.14 5.98
C LYS A 742 -24.28 -32.16 6.76
N GLN A 743 -23.70 -33.13 6.04
CA GLN A 743 -22.87 -34.18 6.59
C GLN A 743 -21.45 -34.10 6.06
N TRP A 744 -20.55 -34.72 6.82
CA TRP A 744 -19.12 -34.68 6.58
C TRP A 744 -18.62 -35.99 5.95
N GLY A 745 -17.73 -35.84 4.98
CA GLY A 745 -16.93 -36.90 4.38
C GLY A 745 -15.45 -36.60 4.49
N MET A 746 -14.62 -37.47 3.92
CA MET A 746 -13.18 -37.23 3.81
C MET A 746 -12.68 -37.64 2.42
N MET A 747 -11.55 -37.08 2.02
CA MET A 747 -10.84 -37.51 0.82
C MET A 747 -9.34 -37.45 1.03
N HIS A 748 -8.62 -38.27 0.27
CA HIS A 748 -7.19 -38.10 0.09
C HIS A 748 -6.92 -36.72 -0.53
N SER A 749 -5.91 -36.03 -0.03
CA SER A 749 -5.58 -34.68 -0.48
C SER A 749 -4.08 -34.50 -0.65
N ASN A 750 -3.71 -34.05 -1.84
CA ASN A 750 -2.39 -33.51 -2.17
C ASN A 750 -2.50 -32.01 -2.51
N ILE A 751 -3.56 -31.34 -2.05
CA ILE A 751 -3.88 -29.95 -2.40
C ILE A 751 -3.00 -29.00 -1.59
N MET A 752 -2.23 -28.17 -2.30
CA MET A 752 -1.34 -27.16 -1.70
C MET A 752 -2.01 -25.79 -1.59
N SER A 753 -2.79 -25.38 -2.60
CA SER A 753 -3.53 -24.12 -2.58
C SER A 753 -4.77 -24.15 -3.46
N GLY A 754 -5.88 -23.62 -2.96
CA GLY A 754 -7.05 -23.30 -3.77
C GLY A 754 -6.87 -22.01 -4.57
N LEU A 755 -7.57 -21.90 -5.70
CA LEU A 755 -7.67 -20.68 -6.48
C LEU A 755 -9.12 -20.17 -6.42
N ASN A 756 -9.29 -18.87 -6.23
CA ASN A 756 -10.62 -18.26 -6.30
C ASN A 756 -11.10 -18.27 -7.76
N SER A 757 -11.93 -19.26 -8.07
CA SER A 757 -12.51 -19.49 -9.38
C SER A 757 -14.00 -19.79 -9.15
N TYR A 758 -14.85 -19.11 -9.90
CA TYR A 758 -16.29 -19.34 -9.87
C TYR A 758 -16.78 -19.54 -11.31
N PRO A 759 -17.60 -20.58 -11.58
CA PRO A 759 -18.14 -21.56 -10.63
C PRO A 759 -17.22 -22.77 -10.35
N ASP A 760 -16.06 -22.88 -11.02
CA ASP A 760 -15.18 -24.05 -10.92
C ASP A 760 -14.30 -24.06 -9.67
N ALA A 761 -14.19 -25.20 -8.98
CA ALA A 761 -13.27 -25.43 -7.87
C ALA A 761 -11.85 -25.81 -8.34
N LEU A 762 -10.99 -24.81 -8.53
CA LEU A 762 -9.62 -25.00 -9.00
C LEU A 762 -8.60 -25.05 -7.86
N ALA A 763 -7.59 -25.91 -7.97
CA ALA A 763 -6.51 -26.01 -6.99
C ALA A 763 -5.17 -26.45 -7.60
N MET A 764 -4.07 -26.05 -6.97
CA MET A 764 -2.73 -26.58 -7.23
C MET A 764 -2.43 -27.76 -6.31
N THR A 765 -1.89 -28.83 -6.87
CA THR A 765 -1.44 -30.02 -6.11
C THR A 765 0.06 -29.95 -5.80
N SER A 766 0.54 -30.84 -4.92
CA SER A 766 1.98 -31.02 -4.66
C SER A 766 2.77 -31.57 -5.85
N ASP A 767 2.06 -32.12 -6.84
CA ASP A 767 2.63 -32.65 -8.09
C ASP A 767 2.74 -31.57 -9.18
N ASN A 768 2.44 -30.30 -8.82
CA ASN A 768 2.38 -29.14 -9.71
C ASN A 768 1.31 -29.23 -10.80
N ASP A 769 0.26 -30.00 -10.55
CA ASP A 769 -0.92 -30.03 -11.41
C ASP A 769 -1.90 -28.93 -11.00
N LEU A 770 -2.47 -28.25 -12.00
CA LEU A 770 -3.68 -27.47 -11.82
C LEU A 770 -4.88 -28.39 -12.07
N VAL A 771 -5.68 -28.65 -11.03
CA VAL A 771 -6.83 -29.56 -11.09
C VAL A 771 -8.16 -28.82 -10.90
N ASN A 772 -9.22 -29.37 -11.48
CA ASN A 772 -10.61 -28.91 -11.33
C ASN A 772 -11.44 -29.97 -10.59
N PHE A 773 -11.87 -29.68 -9.36
CA PHE A 773 -12.72 -30.57 -8.55
C PHE A 773 -14.18 -30.59 -8.99
N SER A 774 -14.62 -29.58 -9.72
CA SER A 774 -15.97 -29.53 -10.27
C SER A 774 -16.15 -30.43 -11.49
N GLN A 775 -15.06 -30.95 -12.06
CA GLN A 775 -15.09 -31.87 -13.19
C GLN A 775 -14.35 -33.17 -12.83
N PRO A 776 -14.99 -34.34 -12.97
CA PRO A 776 -14.30 -35.60 -12.75
C PRO A 776 -13.29 -35.85 -13.89
N ASP A 777 -12.21 -36.55 -13.57
CA ASP A 777 -11.38 -37.18 -14.58
C ASP A 777 -12.23 -38.16 -15.40
N ASN A 778 -11.99 -38.21 -16.71
CA ASN A 778 -12.73 -39.06 -17.65
C ASN A 778 -12.25 -40.52 -17.63
N THR A 779 -11.23 -40.84 -16.82
CA THR A 779 -10.75 -42.22 -16.64
C THR A 779 -11.76 -43.06 -15.85
N ILE A 780 -12.05 -44.27 -16.35
CA ILE A 780 -13.03 -45.20 -15.74
C ILE A 780 -12.33 -46.06 -14.66
N GLU A 781 -11.55 -45.45 -13.76
CA GLU A 781 -10.92 -46.20 -12.67
C GLU A 781 -11.84 -46.28 -11.43
N PRO A 782 -12.05 -47.48 -10.84
CA PRO A 782 -12.73 -47.62 -9.56
C PRO A 782 -11.95 -46.93 -8.45
N ILE A 783 -12.68 -46.37 -7.49
CA ILE A 783 -12.14 -45.58 -6.39
C ILE A 783 -11.96 -46.47 -5.17
N THR A 784 -10.75 -46.43 -4.61
CA THR A 784 -10.51 -47.11 -3.34
C THR A 784 -10.95 -46.21 -2.20
N ALA A 785 -11.81 -46.73 -1.33
CA ALA A 785 -12.41 -46.03 -0.20
C ALA A 785 -12.27 -46.84 1.09
N LEU A 786 -12.15 -46.15 2.22
CA LEU A 786 -12.10 -46.77 3.55
C LEU A 786 -13.17 -46.13 4.43
N ALA A 787 -14.08 -46.95 4.96
CA ALA A 787 -15.01 -46.52 5.99
C ALA A 787 -14.70 -47.26 7.30
N VAL A 788 -14.61 -46.53 8.41
CA VAL A 788 -14.51 -47.10 9.75
C VAL A 788 -15.67 -46.54 10.55
N THR A 789 -16.59 -47.39 10.99
CA THR A 789 -17.68 -46.92 11.85
C THR A 789 -17.13 -46.48 13.21
N ARG A 790 -17.82 -45.52 13.82
CA ARG A 790 -17.78 -45.36 15.27
C ARG A 790 -18.34 -46.62 15.95
N PRO A 791 -18.14 -46.79 17.26
CA PRO A 791 -18.71 -47.92 17.98
C PRO A 791 -20.23 -47.94 17.83
N PHE A 792 -20.76 -48.99 17.23
CA PHE A 792 -22.19 -49.25 17.17
C PHE A 792 -22.57 -50.25 18.27
N LYS A 793 -23.69 -49.97 18.94
CA LYS A 793 -24.10 -50.66 20.17
C LYS A 793 -25.35 -51.49 19.98
N ILE A 794 -26.09 -51.31 18.89
CA ILE A 794 -27.30 -52.08 18.61
C ILE A 794 -28.30 -51.90 19.78
N ASP A 795 -28.79 -50.67 19.92
CA ASP A 795 -29.81 -50.19 20.88
C ASP A 795 -29.36 -50.01 22.34
N ASP A 796 -28.55 -50.90 22.91
CA ASP A 796 -28.14 -50.83 24.33
C ASP A 796 -26.61 -50.86 24.50
N PRO A 797 -25.94 -49.78 24.93
CA PRO A 797 -24.48 -49.73 25.10
C PRO A 797 -23.93 -50.68 26.18
N ASN A 798 -24.74 -51.08 27.15
CA ASN A 798 -24.28 -51.84 28.31
C ASN A 798 -24.50 -53.35 28.16
N MET A 799 -25.37 -53.79 27.25
CA MET A 799 -25.70 -55.20 27.04
C MET A 799 -24.65 -55.95 26.21
N PHE A 800 -24.25 -57.14 26.66
CA PHE A 800 -23.43 -58.06 25.86
C PHE A 800 -24.24 -58.67 24.71
N LYS A 801 -23.62 -58.77 23.52
CA LYS A 801 -24.26 -59.26 22.30
C LYS A 801 -23.27 -60.14 21.53
N THR A 802 -23.79 -61.16 20.84
CA THR A 802 -23.04 -61.93 19.84
C THR A 802 -23.65 -61.68 18.48
N ILE A 803 -22.83 -61.20 17.52
CA ILE A 803 -23.22 -61.03 16.12
C ILE A 803 -22.88 -62.31 15.37
N ASP A 804 -23.81 -62.77 14.53
CA ASP A 804 -23.60 -63.96 13.68
C ASP A 804 -23.63 -63.65 12.18
N THR A 805 -24.26 -62.53 11.81
CA THR A 805 -24.43 -62.12 10.43
C THR A 805 -24.32 -60.61 10.27
N ILE A 806 -23.52 -60.15 9.30
CA ILE A 806 -23.51 -58.78 8.78
C ILE A 806 -23.69 -58.81 7.26
N ILE A 807 -24.56 -57.96 6.74
CA ILE A 807 -24.81 -57.84 5.29
C ILE A 807 -24.68 -56.37 4.90
N GLN A 808 -23.72 -56.05 4.03
CA GLN A 808 -23.59 -54.70 3.47
C GLN A 808 -24.71 -54.44 2.45
N ARG A 809 -25.33 -53.27 2.57
CA ARG A 809 -26.42 -52.78 1.72
C ARG A 809 -25.96 -51.57 0.92
N GLY A 810 -26.38 -51.49 -0.34
CA GLY A 810 -26.02 -50.41 -1.25
C GLY A 810 -26.16 -50.87 -2.70
N TYR A 811 -25.71 -50.02 -3.61
CA TYR A 811 -25.65 -50.30 -5.04
C TYR A 811 -24.18 -50.49 -5.43
N PHE A 812 -23.73 -51.74 -5.45
CA PHE A 812 -22.36 -52.12 -5.80
C PHE A 812 -22.28 -53.58 -6.25
N LYS A 813 -21.25 -53.92 -7.04
CA LYS A 813 -20.96 -55.28 -7.50
C LYS A 813 -20.46 -56.17 -6.35
N SER A 814 -20.70 -57.49 -6.45
CA SER A 814 -20.11 -58.46 -5.52
C SER A 814 -18.58 -58.36 -5.57
N SER A 815 -17.89 -58.58 -4.44
CA SER A 815 -16.44 -58.39 -4.25
C SER A 815 -15.90 -56.95 -4.20
N HIS A 816 -16.72 -55.92 -4.49
CA HIS A 816 -16.27 -54.51 -4.39
C HIS A 816 -16.22 -53.99 -2.94
N VAL A 817 -16.76 -54.74 -1.98
CA VAL A 817 -16.77 -54.40 -0.57
C VAL A 817 -16.18 -55.55 0.24
N SER A 818 -15.07 -55.28 0.92
CA SER A 818 -14.49 -56.13 1.95
C SER A 818 -14.78 -55.52 3.33
N GLN A 819 -14.93 -56.37 4.35
CA GLN A 819 -15.34 -55.93 5.68
C GLN A 819 -14.66 -56.70 6.81
N VAL A 820 -14.39 -56.01 7.92
CA VAL A 820 -13.84 -56.58 9.16
C VAL A 820 -14.66 -56.10 10.34
N LEU A 821 -15.07 -57.03 11.20
CA LEU A 821 -15.82 -56.78 12.43
C LEU A 821 -14.90 -56.84 13.63
N TYR A 822 -14.91 -55.79 14.44
CA TYR A 822 -14.23 -55.72 15.72
C TYR A 822 -15.24 -55.64 16.86
N GLY A 823 -14.90 -56.22 18.01
CA GLY A 823 -15.70 -56.21 19.23
C GLY A 823 -14.90 -55.65 20.41
N SER A 824 -15.57 -54.93 21.30
CA SER A 824 -14.99 -54.37 22.52
C SER A 824 -15.99 -54.39 23.70
N ASN A 825 -15.44 -54.44 24.91
CA ASN A 825 -16.19 -54.40 26.17
C ASN A 825 -16.07 -53.06 26.91
N ASP A 826 -15.08 -52.25 26.56
CA ASP A 826 -14.72 -51.00 27.24
C ASP A 826 -14.49 -49.82 26.29
N LEU A 827 -14.64 -50.02 24.97
CA LEU A 827 -14.39 -49.05 23.89
C LEU A 827 -12.91 -48.72 23.64
N PHE A 828 -11.98 -49.25 24.43
CA PHE A 828 -10.54 -49.03 24.29
C PHE A 828 -9.83 -50.25 23.73
N ASN A 829 -10.17 -51.44 24.25
CA ASN A 829 -9.57 -52.70 23.86
C ASN A 829 -10.45 -53.37 22.79
N TRP A 830 -9.95 -53.40 21.55
CA TRP A 830 -10.65 -53.96 20.41
C TRP A 830 -10.06 -55.32 20.01
N HIS A 831 -10.94 -56.25 19.63
CA HIS A 831 -10.55 -57.57 19.14
C HIS A 831 -11.19 -57.84 17.78
N ALA A 832 -10.42 -58.39 16.84
CA ALA A 832 -10.98 -58.84 15.57
C ALA A 832 -11.90 -60.05 15.80
N VAL A 833 -13.17 -59.92 15.42
CA VAL A 833 -14.19 -60.97 15.58
C VAL A 833 -14.25 -61.83 14.32
N TRP A 834 -14.33 -61.19 13.15
CA TRP A 834 -14.43 -61.88 11.86
C TRP A 834 -14.11 -60.93 10.70
N SER A 835 -13.80 -61.47 9.51
CA SER A 835 -13.55 -60.71 8.28
C SER A 835 -14.15 -61.40 7.06
N SER A 836 -14.49 -60.63 6.02
CA SER A 836 -14.97 -61.13 4.73
C SER A 836 -14.46 -60.27 3.58
N THR A 837 -14.17 -60.89 2.43
CA THR A 837 -13.83 -60.19 1.18
C THR A 837 -15.06 -59.90 0.31
N ASP A 838 -16.27 -60.13 0.84
CA ASP A 838 -17.54 -59.90 0.16
C ASP A 838 -18.54 -59.20 1.09
N LYS A 839 -19.68 -58.77 0.53
CA LYS A 839 -20.75 -58.07 1.25
C LYS A 839 -21.43 -58.89 2.35
N TYR A 840 -21.25 -60.21 2.35
CA TYR A 840 -21.79 -61.10 3.36
C TYR A 840 -20.71 -61.52 4.36
N MET A 841 -21.04 -61.40 5.64
CA MET A 841 -20.33 -62.01 6.75
C MET A 841 -21.35 -62.90 7.48
N ARG A 842 -21.21 -64.23 7.44
CA ARG A 842 -22.24 -65.17 7.94
C ARG A 842 -21.62 -66.40 8.58
N GLY A 843 -22.37 -67.02 9.49
CA GLY A 843 -22.07 -68.36 10.01
C GLY A 843 -20.94 -68.38 11.04
N PHE A 844 -20.54 -67.22 11.55
CA PHE A 844 -19.64 -67.13 12.69
C PHE A 844 -20.46 -66.94 13.97
N HIS A 845 -20.01 -67.50 15.08
CA HIS A 845 -20.64 -67.31 16.38
C HIS A 845 -19.54 -67.36 17.43
N GLY A 846 -19.44 -66.35 18.29
CA GLY A 846 -18.23 -66.16 19.10
C GLY A 846 -18.46 -65.45 20.43
N THR A 847 -17.36 -64.95 21.00
CA THR A 847 -17.33 -64.22 22.27
C THR A 847 -18.27 -63.02 22.25
N PRO A 848 -19.07 -62.80 23.31
CA PRO A 848 -19.94 -61.64 23.40
C PRO A 848 -19.16 -60.34 23.67
N TYR A 849 -19.58 -59.26 23.01
CA TYR A 849 -19.06 -57.90 23.22
C TYR A 849 -20.19 -56.90 23.45
N LYS A 850 -19.88 -55.74 24.06
CA LYS A 850 -20.88 -54.68 24.29
C LYS A 850 -21.05 -53.76 23.09
N ALA A 851 -19.93 -53.41 22.45
CA ALA A 851 -19.87 -52.54 21.29
C ALA A 851 -19.05 -53.16 20.16
N PHE A 852 -19.34 -52.74 18.94
CA PHE A 852 -18.70 -53.25 17.74
C PHE A 852 -18.25 -52.11 16.83
N ARG A 853 -17.22 -52.35 16.03
CA ARG A 853 -16.78 -51.47 14.96
C ARG A 853 -16.69 -52.26 13.67
N LEU A 854 -17.06 -51.63 12.57
CA LEU A 854 -16.99 -52.21 11.26
C LEU A 854 -16.00 -51.40 10.42
N VAL A 855 -15.08 -52.09 9.77
CA VAL A 855 -14.16 -51.51 8.81
C VAL A 855 -14.55 -52.02 7.44
N LEU A 856 -14.73 -51.12 6.48
CA LEU A 856 -14.98 -51.43 5.08
C LEU A 856 -13.83 -50.95 4.21
N ILE A 857 -13.35 -51.83 3.34
CA ILE A 857 -12.45 -51.47 2.25
C ILE A 857 -13.23 -51.67 0.95
N CYS A 858 -13.43 -50.59 0.21
CA CYS A 858 -14.28 -50.58 -0.97
C CYS A 858 -13.48 -50.21 -2.22
N LYS A 859 -13.86 -50.78 -3.36
CA LYS A 859 -13.43 -50.39 -4.71
C LYS A 859 -14.67 -50.05 -5.51
N LEU A 860 -15.12 -48.80 -5.44
CA LEU A 860 -16.40 -48.36 -5.97
C LEU A 860 -16.25 -47.78 -7.38
N ASP A 861 -17.05 -48.26 -8.33
CA ASP A 861 -17.22 -47.59 -9.62
C ASP A 861 -18.00 -46.27 -9.44
N LYS A 862 -17.94 -45.37 -10.44
CA LYS A 862 -18.58 -44.05 -10.40
C LYS A 862 -20.07 -44.05 -10.00
N SER A 863 -20.81 -45.09 -10.39
CA SER A 863 -22.25 -45.21 -10.08
C SER A 863 -22.53 -45.95 -8.77
N GLU A 864 -21.52 -46.53 -8.12
CA GLU A 864 -21.69 -47.36 -6.94
C GLU A 864 -21.73 -46.54 -5.64
N SER A 865 -22.47 -47.05 -4.65
CA SER A 865 -22.68 -46.37 -3.36
C SER A 865 -23.03 -47.35 -2.23
N LEU A 866 -22.70 -46.97 -0.99
CA LEU A 866 -23.06 -47.72 0.22
C LEU A 866 -24.27 -47.08 0.89
N LEU A 867 -25.22 -47.89 1.33
CA LEU A 867 -26.41 -47.43 2.06
C LEU A 867 -26.29 -47.66 3.57
N GLY A 868 -25.83 -48.85 3.97
CA GLY A 868 -25.86 -49.28 5.36
C GLY A 868 -25.52 -50.75 5.51
N PHE A 869 -25.86 -51.35 6.64
CA PHE A 869 -25.69 -52.77 6.89
C PHE A 869 -26.82 -53.36 7.74
N THR A 870 -27.16 -54.60 7.43
CA THR A 870 -28.02 -55.45 8.27
C THR A 870 -27.14 -56.17 9.27
N VAL A 871 -27.51 -56.16 10.55
CA VAL A 871 -26.87 -56.96 11.59
C VAL A 871 -27.86 -57.94 12.21
N GLN A 872 -27.49 -59.22 12.26
CA GLN A 872 -28.17 -60.24 13.05
C GLN A 872 -27.38 -60.51 14.32
N PHE A 873 -28.05 -60.40 15.46
CA PHE A 873 -27.41 -60.53 16.76
C PHE A 873 -28.30 -61.22 17.80
N THR A 874 -27.65 -61.75 18.82
CA THR A 874 -28.27 -62.38 19.99
C THR A 874 -27.76 -61.70 21.27
N PRO A 875 -28.64 -61.09 22.09
CA PRO A 875 -28.28 -60.61 23.42
C PRO A 875 -27.80 -61.73 24.32
N ARG A 876 -26.82 -61.42 25.17
CA ARG A 876 -26.33 -62.30 26.23
C ARG A 876 -26.59 -61.65 27.58
N MET A 877 -27.40 -62.29 28.41
CA MET A 877 -27.68 -61.85 29.78
C MET A 877 -26.52 -62.21 30.73
N LEU A 878 -25.31 -61.74 30.41
CA LEU A 878 -24.12 -61.91 31.25
C LEU A 878 -23.93 -60.72 32.22
N ASN A 879 -24.71 -59.65 32.06
CA ASN A 879 -24.76 -58.53 32.99
C ASN A 879 -25.50 -58.95 34.26
N LYS A 880 -24.76 -59.41 35.28
CA LYS A 880 -25.25 -59.32 36.66
C LYS A 880 -24.85 -57.94 37.19
N PRO A 881 -25.78 -57.12 37.71
CA PRO A 881 -25.38 -55.93 38.45
C PRO A 881 -24.45 -56.39 39.59
N ARG A 882 -23.26 -55.81 39.64
CA ARG A 882 -22.38 -55.90 40.81
C ARG A 882 -22.44 -54.60 41.55
#